data_AF-A0A1Q4FED1-F1
#
_entry.id   AF-A0A1Q4FED1-F1
#
_cell.length_a   1.000
_cell.length_b   1.000
_cell.length_c   1.000
_cell.angle_alpha   90.00
_cell.angle_beta   90.00
_cell.angle_gamma   90.00
#
_symmetry.space_group_name_H-M   'P 1'
#
loop_
_entity.id
_entity.type
_entity.pdbx_description
1 polymer ?
#
loop_
_entity_poly.entity_id
_entity_poly.type
_entity_poly.pdbx_seq_one_letter_code
_entity_poly.pdbx_strand_id
1 'polypeptide(L)'
;MKRNQFIQSLLAVLVNPLLVSAAIANTGNDPIDRLIREAGNATDEKKRADLLHKLLNHPGFSAQEKEVVKVLFDVSDRWGYGFEKYANPEAEGNEGSGYLCGFFSRYNIDKHIFLPLDETNRLFPLVGLSWSRILAALLIQNGSVIEVEETRKRYLAEISRLMRIAHKSFPDNQLVKAYLGDYQSWGDLVTPDPLAPGWANSQRMVLEKLHYLIHWWIDRRQITGGQFGGGWGDDVEMWRSWIPVLLAFRDEKVVDSQRELFNGLFRLSKMKKGYTSEFNDVEHTSEEYSDPLTCMIMLEPENPVWEERALKAMDYMEQLWAGINERGMLQFKSTWFSVDKVGTDPQGACDTPYHTRLIQPLMLIWQRTGNKRAGDFLIKWMKTWVEATLTEECGKPAGIIPAAIHWPDGKPAGAGRNWWHPENTETSYDFPEQQEVMYECFLQTYAITGDEYFLRPIRFAGEKLLAGAGKETPAGYREGSLDWSLSMLKTALTNPFAKYRVLTGDDRFDKLLNTPAGGYALFLKKGDANILTTHFDILRRSLSLPEAFYTTEVRWTDRLFSFDRFFAYAHPQSPPHFSPVELFGSLTGNLGEYKTMPLTGVKWLTNATEIAILTEVNTANEFRAKLFHFGKGTRKMGGKFYQLGNGVYNVWLDDVKTGEAAFTTEKRDISFSIPSRKLCTLRIARKK
;
A
#
# COMPACT_ATOMS: atom_id res chain seq x y z
N MET A 1 -14.97 -44.83 -9.85
CA MET A 1 -16.37 -45.00 -10.32
C MET A 1 -16.54 -44.21 -11.62
N LYS A 2 -17.28 -44.76 -12.60
CA LYS A 2 -17.09 -44.54 -14.05
C LYS A 2 -17.58 -43.18 -14.60
N ARG A 3 -16.82 -42.71 -15.61
CA ARG A 3 -16.92 -41.56 -16.53
C ARG A 3 -18.26 -41.35 -17.29
N ASN A 4 -19.34 -42.02 -16.91
CA ASN A 4 -20.65 -41.98 -17.58
C ASN A 4 -21.76 -41.24 -16.82
N GLN A 5 -21.53 -40.74 -15.60
CA GLN A 5 -22.48 -39.85 -14.90
C GLN A 5 -22.31 -38.36 -15.24
N PHE A 6 -21.21 -37.99 -15.90
CA PHE A 6 -20.94 -36.60 -16.31
C PHE A 6 -21.73 -36.20 -17.58
N ILE A 7 -22.09 -37.17 -18.42
CA ILE A 7 -22.78 -36.90 -19.70
C ILE A 7 -24.32 -36.81 -19.53
N GLN A 8 -24.90 -37.39 -18.47
CA GLN A 8 -26.34 -37.22 -18.18
C GLN A 8 -26.68 -35.90 -17.45
N SER A 9 -25.68 -35.14 -17.01
CA SER A 9 -25.89 -33.82 -16.38
C SER A 9 -25.97 -32.66 -17.40
N LEU A 10 -25.76 -32.95 -18.70
CA LEU A 10 -25.70 -31.95 -19.77
C LEU A 10 -26.96 -31.88 -20.66
N LEU A 11 -28.01 -32.64 -20.37
CA LEU A 11 -29.23 -32.72 -21.20
C LEU A 11 -30.55 -32.44 -20.46
N ALA A 12 -30.52 -31.78 -19.31
CA ALA A 12 -31.73 -31.31 -18.60
C ALA A 12 -31.84 -29.77 -18.56
N VAL A 13 -31.21 -29.05 -19.51
CA VAL A 13 -31.43 -27.61 -19.71
C VAL A 13 -32.33 -27.44 -20.93
N LEU A 14 -33.64 -27.53 -20.71
CA LEU A 14 -34.67 -26.92 -21.54
C LEU A 14 -35.81 -26.48 -20.63
N VAL A 15 -35.49 -25.58 -19.69
CA VAL A 15 -36.52 -24.76 -19.05
C VAL A 15 -36.92 -23.70 -20.06
N ASN A 16 -38.15 -23.80 -20.51
CA ASN A 16 -38.78 -22.99 -21.55
C ASN A 16 -38.65 -21.48 -21.21
N PRO A 17 -37.95 -20.66 -22.03
CA PRO A 17 -37.72 -19.24 -21.72
C PRO A 17 -38.98 -18.36 -21.79
N LEU A 18 -40.13 -18.94 -22.18
CA LEU A 18 -41.41 -18.24 -22.29
C LEU A 18 -42.25 -18.24 -21.01
N LEU A 19 -41.95 -19.07 -20.00
CA LEU A 19 -42.72 -19.13 -18.75
C LEU A 19 -42.20 -18.20 -17.63
N VAL A 20 -40.98 -17.68 -17.76
CA VAL A 20 -40.42 -16.68 -16.81
C VAL A 20 -40.87 -15.25 -17.18
N SER A 21 -41.28 -15.01 -18.44
CA SER A 21 -41.77 -13.69 -18.87
C SER A 21 -43.21 -13.37 -18.43
N ALA A 22 -44.00 -14.36 -18.00
CA ALA A 22 -45.41 -14.13 -17.65
C ALA A 22 -45.67 -13.86 -16.16
N ALA A 23 -44.74 -14.19 -15.26
CA ALA A 23 -44.93 -14.01 -13.80
C ALA A 23 -44.42 -12.66 -13.26
N ILE A 24 -43.57 -11.95 -14.01
CA ILE A 24 -42.93 -10.69 -13.53
C ILE A 24 -43.65 -9.44 -14.10
N ALA A 25 -44.59 -9.61 -15.04
CA ALA A 25 -45.30 -8.49 -15.66
C ALA A 25 -46.51 -7.97 -14.84
N ASN A 26 -46.85 -8.59 -13.70
CA ASN A 26 -48.02 -8.20 -12.89
C ASN A 26 -47.68 -7.76 -11.43
N THR A 27 -46.40 -7.54 -11.11
CA THR A 27 -45.92 -7.29 -9.73
C THR A 27 -45.91 -5.83 -9.31
N GLY A 28 -46.57 -4.91 -10.03
CA GLY A 28 -46.54 -3.47 -9.73
C GLY A 28 -47.27 -3.07 -8.42
N ASN A 29 -48.06 -3.97 -7.84
CA ASN A 29 -49.00 -3.65 -6.76
C ASN A 29 -48.78 -4.39 -5.42
N ASP A 30 -47.91 -5.40 -5.32
CA ASP A 30 -47.58 -5.99 -3.99
C ASP A 30 -46.66 -5.01 -3.22
N PRO A 31 -47.08 -4.52 -2.02
CA PRO A 31 -46.24 -3.68 -1.18
C PRO A 31 -44.85 -4.28 -0.86
N ILE A 32 -44.74 -5.61 -0.75
CA ILE A 32 -43.46 -6.29 -0.47
C ILE A 32 -42.52 -6.18 -1.67
N ASP A 33 -43.02 -6.48 -2.88
CA ASP A 33 -42.20 -6.44 -4.10
C ASP A 33 -41.74 -5.01 -4.41
N ARG A 34 -42.56 -4.00 -4.07
CA ARG A 34 -42.15 -2.59 -4.11
C ARG A 34 -41.00 -2.31 -3.15
N LEU A 35 -41.11 -2.72 -1.89
CA LEU A 35 -40.05 -2.53 -0.89
C LEU A 35 -38.75 -3.25 -1.29
N ILE A 36 -38.84 -4.47 -1.84
CA ILE A 36 -37.68 -5.21 -2.36
C ILE A 36 -37.01 -4.43 -3.51
N ARG A 37 -37.80 -3.92 -4.45
CA ARG A 37 -37.29 -3.12 -5.59
C ARG A 37 -36.66 -1.81 -5.12
N GLU A 38 -37.29 -1.10 -4.20
CA GLU A 38 -36.76 0.13 -3.61
C GLU A 38 -35.47 -0.14 -2.84
N ALA A 39 -35.43 -1.22 -2.04
CA ALA A 39 -34.25 -1.64 -1.31
C ALA A 39 -33.13 -1.99 -2.28
N GLY A 40 -33.41 -2.76 -3.34
CA GLY A 40 -32.42 -3.18 -4.32
C GLY A 40 -31.87 -2.02 -5.17
N ASN A 41 -32.70 -1.03 -5.51
CA ASN A 41 -32.29 0.16 -6.26
C ASN A 41 -31.75 1.32 -5.39
N ALA A 42 -31.70 1.18 -4.07
CA ALA A 42 -31.14 2.21 -3.20
C ALA A 42 -29.66 2.48 -3.54
N THR A 43 -29.31 3.76 -3.73
CA THR A 43 -27.93 4.24 -3.96
C THR A 43 -27.20 4.58 -2.66
N ASP A 44 -27.94 4.70 -1.57
CA ASP A 44 -27.43 4.96 -0.23
C ASP A 44 -27.72 3.74 0.66
N GLU A 45 -26.70 3.30 1.40
CA GLU A 45 -26.79 2.06 2.16
C GLU A 45 -27.58 2.21 3.46
N LYS A 46 -27.60 3.42 4.05
CA LYS A 46 -28.46 3.73 5.21
C LYS A 46 -29.93 3.61 4.82
N LYS A 47 -30.31 4.18 3.67
CA LYS A 47 -31.64 4.01 3.08
C LYS A 47 -31.96 2.54 2.79
N ARG A 48 -31.00 1.76 2.28
CA ARG A 48 -31.18 0.31 2.08
C ARG A 48 -31.48 -0.40 3.40
N ALA A 49 -30.73 -0.11 4.45
CA ALA A 49 -30.95 -0.66 5.79
C ALA A 49 -32.34 -0.30 6.32
N ASP A 50 -32.78 0.95 6.20
CA ASP A 50 -34.11 1.38 6.65
C ASP A 50 -35.24 0.64 5.90
N LEU A 51 -35.07 0.41 4.59
CA LEU A 51 -36.04 -0.35 3.78
C LEU A 51 -36.05 -1.83 4.15
N LEU A 52 -34.88 -2.43 4.40
CA LEU A 52 -34.76 -3.82 4.86
C LEU A 52 -35.34 -4.00 6.27
N HIS A 53 -35.22 -3.00 7.15
CA HIS A 53 -35.86 -3.00 8.45
C HIS A 53 -37.39 -2.99 8.33
N LYS A 54 -37.96 -2.24 7.38
CA LYS A 54 -39.39 -2.28 7.08
C LYS A 54 -39.82 -3.65 6.55
N LEU A 55 -39.01 -4.26 5.67
CA LEU A 55 -39.25 -5.61 5.16
C LEU A 55 -39.23 -6.66 6.29
N LEU A 56 -38.30 -6.55 7.24
CA LEU A 56 -38.17 -7.48 8.37
C LEU A 56 -39.44 -7.53 9.23
N ASN A 57 -40.08 -6.37 9.41
CA ASN A 57 -41.30 -6.22 10.21
C ASN A 57 -42.58 -6.57 9.43
N HIS A 58 -42.49 -6.92 8.14
CA HIS A 58 -43.65 -7.25 7.33
C HIS A 58 -44.16 -8.66 7.63
N PRO A 59 -45.49 -8.89 7.77
CA PRO A 59 -46.04 -10.20 8.15
C PRO A 59 -45.94 -11.25 7.04
N GLY A 60 -45.77 -10.83 5.78
CA GLY A 60 -45.83 -11.69 4.59
C GLY A 60 -44.58 -12.52 4.26
N PHE A 61 -43.75 -12.86 5.25
CA PHE A 61 -42.54 -13.67 5.08
C PHE A 61 -42.60 -14.93 5.95
N SER A 62 -42.16 -16.07 5.40
CA SER A 62 -41.90 -17.30 6.14
C SER A 62 -40.77 -17.10 7.17
N ALA A 63 -40.63 -18.03 8.12
CA ALA A 63 -39.56 -17.97 9.12
C ALA A 63 -38.15 -17.92 8.50
N GLN A 64 -37.92 -18.70 7.43
CA GLN A 64 -36.66 -18.72 6.71
C GLN A 64 -36.40 -17.39 5.99
N GLU A 65 -37.41 -16.82 5.32
CA GLU A 65 -37.30 -15.53 4.65
C GLU A 65 -37.04 -14.39 5.63
N LYS A 66 -37.67 -14.41 6.82
CA LYS A 66 -37.39 -13.43 7.87
C LYS A 66 -35.94 -13.47 8.32
N GLU A 67 -35.34 -14.65 8.45
CA GLU A 67 -33.92 -14.77 8.80
C GLU A 67 -33.02 -14.23 7.67
N VAL A 68 -33.36 -14.50 6.40
CA VAL A 68 -32.64 -13.91 5.26
C VAL A 68 -32.74 -12.38 5.26
N VAL A 69 -33.94 -11.83 5.45
CA VAL A 69 -34.15 -10.37 5.53
C VAL A 69 -33.39 -9.78 6.72
N LYS A 70 -33.33 -10.49 7.85
CA LYS A 70 -32.55 -10.08 9.01
C LYS A 70 -31.06 -10.00 8.67
N VAL A 71 -30.48 -11.02 8.01
CA VAL A 71 -29.08 -10.96 7.59
C VAL A 71 -28.84 -9.87 6.55
N LEU A 72 -29.75 -9.67 5.59
CA LEU A 72 -29.68 -8.54 4.64
C LEU A 72 -29.65 -7.20 5.37
N PHE A 73 -30.56 -7.01 6.32
CA PHE A 73 -30.60 -5.83 7.18
C PHE A 73 -29.30 -5.68 7.97
N ASP A 74 -28.83 -6.73 8.64
CA ASP A 74 -27.62 -6.73 9.46
C ASP A 74 -26.36 -6.34 8.65
N VAL A 75 -26.28 -6.77 7.38
CA VAL A 75 -25.22 -6.39 6.44
C VAL A 75 -25.35 -4.91 6.05
N SER A 76 -26.52 -4.47 5.57
CA SER A 76 -26.73 -3.08 5.15
C SER A 76 -26.59 -2.09 6.30
N ASP A 77 -27.07 -2.44 7.49
CA ASP A 77 -27.00 -1.59 8.68
C ASP A 77 -25.53 -1.40 9.11
N ARG A 78 -24.70 -2.45 9.09
CA ARG A 78 -23.25 -2.31 9.33
C ARG A 78 -22.54 -1.58 8.20
N TRP A 79 -22.96 -1.78 6.96
CA TRP A 79 -22.31 -1.16 5.81
C TRP A 79 -22.59 0.35 5.74
N GLY A 80 -23.81 0.77 6.10
CA GLY A 80 -24.27 2.16 6.09
C GLY A 80 -24.09 2.91 7.41
N TYR A 81 -24.36 2.28 8.56
CA TYR A 81 -24.27 2.88 9.90
C TYR A 81 -23.11 2.33 10.75
N GLY A 82 -22.14 1.67 10.11
CA GLY A 82 -21.00 1.06 10.77
C GLY A 82 -20.31 1.99 11.76
N PHE A 83 -19.95 3.18 11.29
CA PHE A 83 -19.26 4.18 12.10
C PHE A 83 -20.12 4.69 13.26
N GLU A 84 -21.40 4.98 13.03
CA GLU A 84 -22.27 5.58 14.05
C GLU A 84 -22.81 4.60 15.10
N LYS A 85 -22.99 3.32 14.74
CA LYS A 85 -23.64 2.32 15.61
C LYS A 85 -22.69 1.23 16.12
N TYR A 86 -21.66 0.90 15.35
CA TYR A 86 -20.84 -0.30 15.58
C TYR A 86 -19.35 0.02 15.83
N ALA A 87 -18.95 1.28 15.78
CA ALA A 87 -17.62 1.70 16.20
C ALA A 87 -17.44 1.42 17.70
N ASN A 88 -16.41 0.64 18.03
CA ASN A 88 -16.02 0.37 19.41
C ASN A 88 -14.61 0.90 19.67
N PRO A 89 -14.43 2.05 20.35
CA PRO A 89 -13.11 2.58 20.69
C PRO A 89 -12.25 1.68 21.57
N GLU A 90 -12.85 0.70 22.24
CA GLU A 90 -12.15 -0.23 23.14
C GLU A 90 -11.67 -1.51 22.42
N ALA A 91 -12.03 -1.70 21.16
CA ALA A 91 -11.65 -2.91 20.41
C ALA A 91 -10.14 -2.93 20.15
N GLU A 92 -9.48 -4.03 20.52
CA GLU A 92 -8.04 -4.24 20.28
C GLU A 92 -7.75 -4.97 18.95
N GLY A 93 -8.76 -5.20 18.12
CA GLY A 93 -8.60 -5.86 16.83
C GLY A 93 -9.88 -5.90 15.99
N ASN A 94 -9.86 -6.73 14.95
CA ASN A 94 -10.99 -6.98 14.06
C ASN A 94 -12.03 -7.91 14.69
N GLU A 95 -12.73 -7.42 15.70
CA GLU A 95 -13.78 -8.17 16.37
C GLU A 95 -14.90 -8.54 15.39
N GLY A 96 -15.59 -9.67 15.63
CA GLY A 96 -16.77 -10.04 14.86
C GLY A 96 -17.92 -9.02 14.93
N SER A 97 -17.88 -8.14 15.95
CA SER A 97 -18.73 -6.96 16.14
C SER A 97 -18.27 -5.71 15.37
N GLY A 98 -17.07 -5.72 14.79
CA GLY A 98 -16.46 -4.58 14.10
C GLY A 98 -17.26 -4.11 12.88
N TYR A 99 -17.03 -2.85 12.50
CA TYR A 99 -17.91 -2.12 11.59
C TYR A 99 -17.47 -2.04 10.13
N LEU A 100 -16.21 -2.41 9.80
CA LEU A 100 -15.76 -2.54 8.41
C LEU A 100 -15.82 -3.98 7.92
N CYS A 101 -14.88 -4.83 8.33
CA CYS A 101 -14.72 -6.19 7.79
C CYS A 101 -15.02 -7.31 8.80
N GLY A 102 -14.88 -7.05 10.11
CA GLY A 102 -14.91 -8.09 11.15
C GLY A 102 -16.17 -8.97 11.14
N PHE A 103 -17.34 -8.40 10.82
CA PHE A 103 -18.59 -9.15 10.82
C PHE A 103 -18.70 -10.22 9.71
N PHE A 104 -17.90 -10.13 8.64
CA PHE A 104 -17.93 -11.07 7.53
C PHE A 104 -16.58 -11.72 7.15
N SER A 105 -15.47 -11.34 7.79
CA SER A 105 -14.12 -11.84 7.47
C SER A 105 -13.98 -13.37 7.59
N ARG A 106 -14.81 -14.03 8.41
CA ARG A 106 -14.81 -15.49 8.61
C ARG A 106 -15.47 -16.32 7.52
N TYR A 107 -16.03 -15.66 6.50
CA TYR A 107 -16.76 -16.29 5.40
C TYR A 107 -15.88 -16.38 4.14
N ASN A 108 -16.28 -17.24 3.22
CA ASN A 108 -15.62 -17.42 1.92
C ASN A 108 -16.65 -17.95 0.90
N ILE A 109 -16.25 -18.19 -0.35
CA ILE A 109 -17.18 -18.67 -1.37
C ILE A 109 -17.92 -19.96 -0.99
N ASP A 110 -17.29 -20.83 -0.20
CA ASP A 110 -17.84 -22.13 0.23
C ASP A 110 -18.57 -22.05 1.59
N LYS A 111 -18.44 -20.93 2.31
CA LYS A 111 -19.04 -20.68 3.62
C LYS A 111 -19.82 -19.37 3.58
N HIS A 112 -21.12 -19.47 3.31
CA HIS A 112 -22.02 -18.34 3.11
C HIS A 112 -22.47 -17.67 4.42
N ILE A 113 -22.72 -16.36 4.39
CA ILE A 113 -23.34 -15.62 5.50
C ILE A 113 -24.87 -15.80 5.57
N PHE A 114 -25.48 -16.14 4.44
CA PHE A 114 -26.93 -16.31 4.30
C PHE A 114 -27.33 -17.78 4.38
N LEU A 115 -28.54 -18.06 4.88
CA LEU A 115 -29.14 -19.39 4.78
C LEU A 115 -29.40 -19.75 3.30
N PRO A 116 -29.39 -21.04 2.93
CA PRO A 116 -29.76 -21.47 1.59
C PRO A 116 -31.14 -20.92 1.21
N LEU A 117 -31.25 -20.33 0.02
CA LEU A 117 -32.48 -19.76 -0.51
C LEU A 117 -32.56 -20.11 -2.00
N ASP A 118 -33.74 -20.55 -2.45
CA ASP A 118 -33.97 -20.87 -3.86
C ASP A 118 -33.85 -19.61 -4.74
N GLU A 119 -33.24 -19.72 -5.91
CA GLU A 119 -33.03 -18.56 -6.80
C GLU A 119 -34.33 -17.96 -7.35
N THR A 120 -35.42 -18.73 -7.36
CA THR A 120 -36.75 -18.24 -7.72
C THR A 120 -37.40 -17.42 -6.61
N ASN A 121 -36.84 -17.42 -5.39
CA ASN A 121 -37.35 -16.61 -4.30
C ASN A 121 -37.12 -15.11 -4.57
N ARG A 122 -38.16 -14.29 -4.34
CA ARG A 122 -38.14 -12.84 -4.56
C ARG A 122 -37.07 -12.06 -3.80
N LEU A 123 -36.52 -12.61 -2.70
CA LEU A 123 -35.42 -12.01 -1.93
C LEU A 123 -34.03 -12.35 -2.49
N PHE A 124 -33.92 -13.39 -3.32
CA PHE A 124 -32.64 -13.86 -3.83
C PHE A 124 -31.82 -12.78 -4.56
N PRO A 125 -32.42 -11.86 -5.35
CA PRO A 125 -31.64 -10.76 -5.94
C PRO A 125 -30.98 -9.82 -4.91
N LEU A 126 -31.58 -9.60 -3.74
CA LEU A 126 -30.97 -8.81 -2.66
C LEU A 126 -29.82 -9.57 -1.99
N VAL A 127 -29.97 -10.90 -1.85
CA VAL A 127 -28.89 -11.79 -1.39
C VAL A 127 -27.73 -11.74 -2.38
N GLY A 128 -28.02 -11.86 -3.68
CA GLY A 128 -27.01 -11.75 -4.73
C GLY A 128 -26.27 -10.43 -4.70
N LEU A 129 -26.96 -9.30 -4.55
CA LEU A 129 -26.35 -7.99 -4.37
C LEU A 129 -25.40 -7.93 -3.16
N SER A 130 -25.88 -8.36 -1.98
CA SER A 130 -25.10 -8.24 -0.74
C SER A 130 -23.92 -9.20 -0.72
N TRP A 131 -24.12 -10.44 -1.15
CA TRP A 131 -23.10 -11.47 -1.13
C TRP A 131 -21.99 -11.23 -2.16
N SER A 132 -22.34 -10.79 -3.38
CA SER A 132 -21.33 -10.46 -4.39
C SER A 132 -20.39 -9.32 -3.97
N ARG A 133 -20.89 -8.32 -3.23
CA ARG A 133 -20.05 -7.26 -2.63
C ARG A 133 -19.10 -7.82 -1.58
N ILE A 134 -19.59 -8.69 -0.70
CA ILE A 134 -18.75 -9.38 0.31
C ILE A 134 -17.68 -10.23 -0.37
N LEU A 135 -18.03 -11.02 -1.39
CA LEU A 135 -17.09 -11.82 -2.16
C LEU A 135 -16.05 -10.96 -2.87
N ALA A 136 -16.43 -9.82 -3.45
CA ALA A 136 -15.49 -8.90 -4.08
C ALA A 136 -14.49 -8.33 -3.07
N ALA A 137 -14.97 -7.97 -1.88
CA ALA A 137 -14.12 -7.49 -0.80
C ALA A 137 -13.15 -8.60 -0.32
N LEU A 138 -13.64 -9.83 -0.08
CA LEU A 138 -12.81 -10.98 0.31
C LEU A 138 -11.78 -11.38 -0.74
N LEU A 139 -12.15 -11.27 -2.02
CA LEU A 139 -11.24 -11.46 -3.16
C LEU A 139 -10.11 -10.44 -3.08
N ILE A 140 -10.38 -9.15 -2.88
CA ILE A 140 -9.35 -8.11 -2.82
C ILE A 140 -8.42 -8.30 -1.62
N GLN A 141 -8.95 -8.73 -0.47
CA GLN A 141 -8.16 -8.85 0.76
C GLN A 141 -7.15 -9.99 0.70
N ASN A 142 -7.58 -11.15 0.25
CA ASN A 142 -6.86 -12.39 0.50
C ASN A 142 -5.94 -12.75 -0.67
N GLY A 143 -4.62 -12.73 -0.43
CA GLY A 143 -3.60 -13.18 -1.38
C GLY A 143 -3.85 -14.60 -1.92
N SER A 144 -4.27 -15.53 -1.05
CA SER A 144 -4.57 -16.92 -1.44
C SER A 144 -5.80 -17.05 -2.35
N VAL A 145 -6.62 -16.00 -2.43
CA VAL A 145 -7.78 -15.93 -3.32
C VAL A 145 -7.41 -15.20 -4.60
N ILE A 146 -6.81 -14.01 -4.50
CA ILE A 146 -6.55 -13.16 -5.65
C ILE A 146 -5.35 -13.61 -6.47
N GLU A 147 -4.31 -14.18 -5.89
CA GLU A 147 -3.11 -14.58 -6.65
C GLU A 147 -3.31 -15.95 -7.31
N VAL A 148 -4.04 -16.86 -6.66
CA VAL A 148 -4.32 -18.20 -7.16
C VAL A 148 -5.36 -18.14 -8.27
N GLU A 149 -4.93 -18.32 -9.53
CA GLU A 149 -5.77 -18.12 -10.72
C GLU A 149 -7.09 -18.92 -10.69
N GLU A 150 -7.05 -20.18 -10.28
CA GLU A 150 -8.25 -21.03 -10.18
C GLU A 150 -9.25 -20.48 -9.16
N THR A 151 -8.78 -20.16 -7.95
CA THR A 151 -9.59 -19.59 -6.87
C THR A 151 -10.15 -18.22 -7.28
N ARG A 152 -9.30 -17.35 -7.83
CA ARG A 152 -9.69 -16.04 -8.38
C ARG A 152 -10.82 -16.16 -9.40
N LYS A 153 -10.69 -17.08 -10.36
CA LYS A 153 -11.71 -17.32 -11.39
C LYS A 153 -13.03 -17.78 -10.79
N ARG A 154 -13.02 -18.65 -9.77
CA ARG A 154 -14.23 -19.08 -9.05
C ARG A 154 -14.96 -17.89 -8.41
N TYR A 155 -14.23 -17.04 -7.69
CA TYR A 155 -14.80 -15.83 -7.08
C TYR A 155 -15.38 -14.87 -8.10
N LEU A 156 -14.63 -14.55 -9.16
CA LEU A 156 -15.08 -13.62 -10.21
C LEU A 156 -16.31 -14.14 -10.96
N ALA A 157 -16.37 -15.44 -11.24
CA ALA A 157 -17.52 -16.07 -11.88
C ALA A 157 -18.78 -15.94 -11.01
N GLU A 158 -18.65 -16.20 -9.71
CA GLU A 158 -19.80 -16.12 -8.79
C GLU A 158 -20.24 -14.67 -8.55
N ILE A 159 -19.31 -13.74 -8.33
CA ILE A 159 -19.60 -12.30 -8.24
C ILE A 159 -20.36 -11.83 -9.49
N SER A 160 -19.85 -12.17 -10.68
CA SER A 160 -20.48 -11.79 -11.96
C SER A 160 -21.88 -12.38 -12.11
N ARG A 161 -22.08 -13.65 -11.73
CA ARG A 161 -23.38 -14.33 -11.80
C ARG A 161 -24.41 -13.64 -10.91
N LEU A 162 -24.07 -13.41 -9.65
CA LEU A 162 -24.94 -12.79 -8.66
C LEU A 162 -25.24 -11.32 -9.00
N MET A 163 -24.24 -10.57 -9.47
CA MET A 163 -24.44 -9.18 -9.90
C MET A 163 -25.38 -9.09 -11.11
N ARG A 164 -25.34 -10.04 -12.06
CA ARG A 164 -26.31 -10.09 -13.18
C ARG A 164 -27.73 -10.37 -12.72
N ILE A 165 -27.90 -11.26 -11.73
CA ILE A 165 -29.21 -11.54 -11.13
C ILE A 165 -29.76 -10.31 -10.41
N ALA A 166 -28.91 -9.62 -9.63
CA ALA A 166 -29.27 -8.36 -9.00
C ALA A 166 -29.62 -7.29 -10.03
N HIS A 167 -28.83 -7.14 -11.10
CA HIS A 167 -29.05 -6.14 -12.14
C HIS A 167 -30.38 -6.32 -12.87
N LYS A 168 -30.74 -7.56 -13.20
CA LYS A 168 -32.03 -7.88 -13.83
C LYS A 168 -33.23 -7.43 -12.98
N SER A 169 -33.09 -7.49 -11.65
CA SER A 169 -34.14 -7.13 -10.70
C SER A 169 -34.11 -5.65 -10.31
N PHE A 170 -32.91 -5.05 -10.33
CA PHE A 170 -32.61 -3.69 -9.88
C PHE A 170 -31.85 -2.91 -10.97
N PRO A 171 -32.48 -2.64 -12.13
CA PRO A 171 -31.80 -2.05 -13.28
C PRO A 171 -31.39 -0.59 -13.06
N ASP A 172 -31.89 0.08 -12.03
CA ASP A 172 -31.57 1.48 -11.71
C ASP A 172 -30.40 1.59 -10.72
N ASN A 173 -29.95 0.47 -10.13
CA ASN A 173 -28.84 0.45 -9.20
C ASN A 173 -27.50 0.70 -9.92
N GLN A 174 -26.95 1.90 -9.74
CA GLN A 174 -25.69 2.32 -10.35
C GLN A 174 -24.48 1.54 -9.82
N LEU A 175 -24.48 1.13 -8.56
CA LEU A 175 -23.40 0.34 -7.98
C LEU A 175 -23.33 -1.05 -8.62
N VAL A 176 -24.48 -1.69 -8.85
CA VAL A 176 -24.56 -2.98 -9.54
C VAL A 176 -24.03 -2.88 -10.97
N LYS A 177 -24.43 -1.83 -11.70
CA LYS A 177 -23.88 -1.56 -13.04
C LYS A 177 -22.37 -1.41 -13.00
N ALA A 178 -21.87 -0.67 -12.01
CA ALA A 178 -20.45 -0.42 -11.87
C ALA A 178 -19.64 -1.69 -11.61
N TYR A 179 -20.12 -2.60 -10.74
CA TYR A 179 -19.49 -3.90 -10.55
C TYR A 179 -19.47 -4.76 -11.82
N LEU A 180 -20.44 -4.57 -12.71
CA LEU A 180 -20.51 -5.22 -14.03
C LEU A 180 -19.71 -4.50 -15.12
N GLY A 181 -18.98 -3.43 -14.78
CA GLY A 181 -18.14 -2.68 -15.70
C GLY A 181 -18.85 -1.54 -16.44
N ASP A 182 -20.15 -1.33 -16.18
CA ASP A 182 -20.93 -0.20 -16.70
C ASP A 182 -20.95 0.92 -15.64
N TYR A 183 -19.94 1.80 -15.69
CA TYR A 183 -19.85 2.93 -14.77
C TYR A 183 -19.39 4.20 -15.47
N GLN A 184 -19.82 5.33 -14.89
CA GLN A 184 -19.21 6.62 -15.16
C GLN A 184 -17.97 6.79 -14.28
N SER A 185 -16.84 7.17 -14.89
CA SER A 185 -15.63 7.51 -14.15
C SER A 185 -15.89 8.62 -13.13
N TRP A 186 -15.23 8.56 -11.98
CA TRP A 186 -15.28 9.65 -11.00
C TRP A 186 -14.76 10.94 -11.61
N GLY A 187 -15.65 11.93 -11.67
CA GLY A 187 -15.43 13.20 -12.34
C GLY A 187 -14.19 13.93 -11.84
N ASP A 188 -13.72 14.86 -12.67
CA ASP A 188 -12.66 15.77 -12.30
C ASP A 188 -13.17 16.74 -11.22
N LEU A 189 -12.47 16.84 -10.09
CA LEU A 189 -12.85 17.72 -8.97
C LEU A 189 -12.58 19.20 -9.26
N VAL A 190 -11.69 19.47 -10.20
CA VAL A 190 -11.23 20.80 -10.59
C VAL A 190 -11.08 20.90 -12.11
N THR A 191 -11.38 22.07 -12.67
CA THR A 191 -11.19 22.32 -14.10
C THR A 191 -9.71 22.58 -14.42
N PRO A 192 -9.17 22.00 -15.51
CA PRO A 192 -7.82 22.33 -15.98
C PRO A 192 -7.63 23.84 -16.22
N ASP A 193 -6.49 24.36 -15.78
CA ASP A 193 -6.09 25.74 -16.08
C ASP A 193 -5.29 25.77 -17.39
N PRO A 194 -5.72 26.52 -18.42
CA PRO A 194 -4.99 26.60 -19.68
C PRO A 194 -3.61 27.27 -19.55
N LEU A 195 -3.34 27.99 -18.45
CA LEU A 195 -2.03 28.60 -18.18
C LEU A 195 -1.06 27.62 -17.51
N ALA A 196 -1.55 26.50 -16.98
CA ALA A 196 -0.71 25.49 -16.34
C ALA A 196 -0.15 24.49 -17.38
N PRO A 197 1.09 24.04 -17.24
CA PRO A 197 1.61 22.91 -18.01
C PRO A 197 0.73 21.65 -17.86
N GLY A 198 0.74 20.77 -18.87
CA GLY A 198 -0.05 19.52 -18.84
C GLY A 198 0.20 18.69 -17.58
N TRP A 199 1.48 18.42 -17.26
CA TRP A 199 1.87 17.71 -16.04
C TRP A 199 1.31 18.35 -14.77
N ALA A 200 1.23 19.68 -14.70
CA ALA A 200 0.77 20.40 -13.52
C ALA A 200 -0.74 20.24 -13.32
N ASN A 201 -1.53 20.29 -14.40
CA ASN A 201 -2.97 20.01 -14.36
C ASN A 201 -3.25 18.57 -13.91
N SER A 202 -2.54 17.59 -14.48
CA SER A 202 -2.72 16.17 -14.13
C SER A 202 -2.28 15.88 -12.69
N GLN A 203 -1.13 16.42 -12.26
CA GLN A 203 -0.66 16.28 -10.88
C GLN A 203 -1.63 16.91 -9.87
N ARG A 204 -2.14 18.13 -10.14
CA ARG A 204 -3.15 18.78 -9.29
C ARG A 204 -4.38 17.90 -9.14
N MET A 205 -4.92 17.36 -10.24
CA MET A 205 -6.10 16.49 -10.16
C MET A 205 -5.89 15.29 -9.22
N VAL A 206 -4.72 14.65 -9.30
CA VAL A 206 -4.38 13.53 -8.41
C VAL A 206 -4.30 14.00 -6.97
N LEU A 207 -3.64 15.13 -6.70
CA LEU A 207 -3.52 15.70 -5.35
C LEU A 207 -4.88 16.06 -4.75
N GLU A 208 -5.77 16.70 -5.51
CA GLU A 208 -7.12 17.07 -5.05
C GLU A 208 -7.93 15.82 -4.69
N LYS A 209 -7.90 14.79 -5.54
CA LYS A 209 -8.59 13.51 -5.28
C LYS A 209 -8.00 12.81 -4.07
N LEU A 210 -6.68 12.72 -3.96
CA LEU A 210 -6.02 12.07 -2.83
C LEU A 210 -6.30 12.82 -1.52
N HIS A 211 -6.19 14.15 -1.50
CA HIS A 211 -6.54 14.98 -0.36
C HIS A 211 -8.00 14.80 0.05
N TYR A 212 -8.94 14.81 -0.91
CA TYR A 212 -10.36 14.54 -0.66
C TYR A 212 -10.57 13.17 0.00
N LEU A 213 -9.98 12.11 -0.56
CA LEU A 213 -10.14 10.74 -0.04
C LEU A 213 -9.58 10.61 1.37
N ILE A 214 -8.39 11.16 1.64
CA ILE A 214 -7.78 11.15 2.98
C ILE A 214 -8.72 11.82 3.99
N HIS A 215 -9.19 13.03 3.69
CA HIS A 215 -10.10 13.75 4.58
C HIS A 215 -11.43 13.02 4.78
N TRP A 216 -11.95 12.39 3.73
CA TRP A 216 -13.16 11.57 3.82
C TRP A 216 -12.97 10.40 4.79
N TRP A 217 -11.84 9.68 4.71
CA TRP A 217 -11.56 8.58 5.64
C TRP A 217 -11.46 9.06 7.07
N ILE A 218 -10.77 10.18 7.31
CA ILE A 218 -10.67 10.79 8.64
C ILE A 218 -12.07 11.13 9.17
N ASP A 219 -12.87 11.86 8.38
CA ASP A 219 -14.18 12.37 8.82
C ASP A 219 -15.26 11.30 8.95
N ARG A 220 -15.15 10.21 8.18
CA ARG A 220 -16.22 9.20 8.05
C ARG A 220 -15.89 7.87 8.70
N ARG A 221 -14.63 7.63 9.06
CA ARG A 221 -14.17 6.30 9.48
C ARG A 221 -13.25 6.31 10.68
N GLN A 222 -12.53 7.39 10.99
CA GLN A 222 -11.66 7.41 12.17
C GLN A 222 -12.46 7.64 13.46
N ILE A 223 -12.31 6.76 14.45
CA ILE A 223 -13.03 6.84 15.73
C ILE A 223 -12.16 7.47 16.83
N THR A 224 -12.74 7.82 17.98
CA THR A 224 -12.05 8.50 19.11
C THR A 224 -10.81 7.76 19.65
N GLY A 225 -10.68 6.45 19.41
CA GLY A 225 -9.49 5.66 19.77
C GLY A 225 -8.33 5.77 18.77
N GLY A 226 -8.57 6.35 17.59
CA GLY A 226 -7.62 6.51 16.49
C GLY A 226 -7.76 5.49 15.36
N GLN A 227 -8.38 4.33 15.61
CA GLN A 227 -8.59 3.28 14.60
C GLN A 227 -9.60 3.70 13.51
N PHE A 228 -9.50 3.06 12.34
CA PHE A 228 -10.38 3.22 11.18
C PHE A 228 -11.31 2.00 10.98
N GLY A 229 -11.10 0.94 11.77
CA GLY A 229 -11.99 -0.21 11.86
C GLY A 229 -11.67 -1.36 10.91
N GLY A 230 -10.57 -1.25 10.17
CA GLY A 230 -10.01 -2.35 9.38
C GLY A 230 -9.10 -3.27 10.20
N GLY A 231 -8.84 -2.92 11.46
CA GLY A 231 -7.98 -3.64 12.39
C GLY A 231 -6.67 -2.88 12.55
N TRP A 232 -6.06 -2.94 13.74
CA TRP A 232 -4.88 -2.13 14.04
C TRP A 232 -3.72 -2.36 13.07
N GLY A 233 -3.43 -3.61 12.68
CA GLY A 233 -2.44 -3.94 11.65
C GLY A 233 -2.72 -3.27 10.31
N ASP A 234 -3.95 -3.35 9.80
CA ASP A 234 -4.32 -2.78 8.50
C ASP A 234 -4.40 -1.24 8.55
N ASP A 235 -4.92 -0.69 9.66
CA ASP A 235 -5.11 0.74 9.85
C ASP A 235 -3.76 1.47 9.85
N VAL A 236 -2.72 0.87 10.44
CA VAL A 236 -1.38 1.47 10.45
C VAL A 236 -0.72 1.48 9.08
N GLU A 237 -1.25 0.80 8.06
CA GLU A 237 -0.69 0.82 6.71
C GLU A 237 -1.23 1.97 5.84
N MET A 238 -2.34 2.61 6.24
CA MET A 238 -3.02 3.65 5.44
C MET A 238 -2.09 4.79 5.01
N TRP A 239 -1.13 5.15 5.88
CA TRP A 239 -0.16 6.22 5.61
C TRP A 239 0.66 5.98 4.34
N ARG A 240 0.87 4.72 3.95
CA ARG A 240 1.67 4.34 2.77
C ARG A 240 1.09 4.94 1.49
N SER A 241 -0.23 4.94 1.35
CA SER A 241 -0.90 5.58 0.21
C SER A 241 -1.09 7.09 0.40
N TRP A 242 -1.08 7.57 1.65
CA TRP A 242 -1.29 8.98 1.99
C TRP A 242 -0.02 9.82 1.91
N ILE A 243 1.15 9.18 1.78
CA ILE A 243 2.48 9.79 1.77
C ILE A 243 2.61 11.09 0.96
N PRO A 244 2.01 11.24 -0.26
CA PRO A 244 2.16 12.46 -1.04
C PRO A 244 1.48 13.68 -0.40
N VAL A 245 0.41 13.48 0.37
CA VAL A 245 -0.25 14.57 1.13
C VAL A 245 0.35 14.67 2.52
N LEU A 246 0.56 13.53 3.19
CA LEU A 246 0.99 13.44 4.58
C LEU A 246 2.41 13.98 4.82
N LEU A 247 3.38 13.58 4.00
CA LEU A 247 4.80 13.96 4.20
C LEU A 247 5.26 15.11 3.32
N ALA A 248 4.69 15.28 2.12
CA ALA A 248 5.13 16.34 1.22
C ALA A 248 4.53 17.71 1.56
N PHE A 249 3.41 17.77 2.29
CA PHE A 249 2.69 19.01 2.59
C PHE A 249 2.47 19.21 4.09
N ARG A 250 1.92 20.37 4.46
CA ARG A 250 1.44 20.66 5.82
C ARG A 250 -0.08 20.57 5.83
N ASP A 251 -0.59 19.56 6.52
CA ASP A 251 -2.02 19.35 6.78
C ASP A 251 -2.18 18.80 8.21
N GLU A 252 -2.51 19.69 9.16
CA GLU A 252 -2.57 19.32 10.58
C GLU A 252 -3.63 18.26 10.86
N LYS A 253 -4.75 18.25 10.13
CA LYS A 253 -5.81 17.24 10.31
C LYS A 253 -5.30 15.84 10.01
N VAL A 254 -4.53 15.69 8.93
CA VAL A 254 -3.94 14.39 8.56
C VAL A 254 -2.86 13.98 9.56
N VAL A 255 -2.04 14.92 10.04
CA VAL A 255 -1.02 14.62 11.06
C VAL A 255 -1.66 14.22 12.39
N ASP A 256 -2.68 14.95 12.84
CA ASP A 256 -3.42 14.65 14.08
C ASP A 256 -4.10 13.29 14.00
N SER A 257 -4.69 12.97 12.85
CA SER A 257 -5.23 11.63 12.58
C SER A 257 -4.19 10.52 12.79
N GLN A 258 -2.97 10.68 12.25
CA GLN A 258 -1.90 9.68 12.45
C GLN A 258 -1.42 9.63 13.91
N ARG A 259 -1.30 10.78 14.59
CA ARG A 259 -0.98 10.85 16.02
C ARG A 259 -2.00 10.09 16.86
N GLU A 260 -3.30 10.27 16.59
CA GLU A 260 -4.38 9.59 17.30
C GLU A 260 -4.32 8.08 17.11
N LEU A 261 -4.21 7.61 15.86
CA LEU A 261 -4.07 6.20 15.51
C LEU A 261 -2.90 5.57 16.25
N PHE A 262 -1.70 6.14 16.12
CA PHE A 262 -0.51 5.50 16.65
C PHE A 262 -0.40 5.60 18.18
N ASN A 263 -0.89 6.69 18.78
CA ASN A 263 -1.01 6.72 20.24
C ASN A 263 -2.07 5.73 20.74
N GLY A 264 -3.13 5.48 19.97
CA GLY A 264 -4.09 4.40 20.22
C GLY A 264 -3.44 3.03 20.24
N LEU A 265 -2.66 2.72 19.21
CA LEU A 265 -1.96 1.45 19.05
C LEU A 265 -1.06 1.12 20.25
N PHE A 266 -0.27 2.08 20.72
CA PHE A 266 0.63 1.87 21.86
C PHE A 266 -0.08 1.81 23.22
N ARG A 267 -1.40 2.05 23.29
CA ARG A 267 -2.22 1.81 24.50
C ARG A 267 -2.74 0.38 24.59
N LEU A 268 -2.75 -0.36 23.48
CA LEU A 268 -3.27 -1.73 23.44
C LEU A 268 -2.54 -2.65 24.42
N SER A 269 -3.26 -3.60 25.00
CA SER A 269 -2.71 -4.57 25.95
C SER A 269 -1.50 -5.31 25.37
N LYS A 270 -1.60 -5.73 24.10
CA LYS A 270 -0.53 -6.43 23.37
C LYS A 270 0.69 -5.58 23.05
N MET A 271 0.57 -4.25 23.00
CA MET A 271 1.65 -3.33 22.63
C MET A 271 2.34 -2.66 23.83
N LYS A 272 1.88 -2.91 25.08
CA LYS A 272 2.40 -2.27 26.32
C LYS A 272 3.91 -2.39 26.50
N LYS A 273 4.53 -3.42 25.92
CA LYS A 273 5.96 -3.70 25.99
C LYS A 273 6.78 -3.06 24.86
N GLY A 274 6.17 -2.19 24.05
CA GLY A 274 6.78 -1.47 22.92
C GLY A 274 6.82 -2.28 21.61
N TYR A 275 6.41 -3.54 21.65
CA TYR A 275 6.24 -4.45 20.52
C TYR A 275 5.16 -5.47 20.90
N THR A 276 4.58 -6.17 19.93
CA THR A 276 3.44 -7.06 20.17
C THR A 276 3.81 -8.27 21.05
N SER A 277 2.93 -8.62 21.99
CA SER A 277 2.98 -9.88 22.73
C SER A 277 2.39 -11.07 21.99
N GLU A 278 1.66 -10.82 20.90
CA GLU A 278 1.16 -11.87 20.03
C GLU A 278 2.32 -12.56 19.32
N PHE A 279 2.31 -13.89 19.32
CA PHE A 279 3.35 -14.68 18.69
C PHE A 279 2.94 -15.02 17.27
N ASN A 280 3.59 -14.36 16.32
CA ASN A 280 3.35 -14.56 14.90
C ASN A 280 4.67 -14.37 14.14
N ASP A 281 4.61 -14.49 12.82
CA ASP A 281 5.76 -14.25 11.96
C ASP A 281 6.19 -12.77 11.90
N VAL A 282 7.37 -12.50 11.33
CA VAL A 282 7.97 -11.17 11.23
C VAL A 282 7.19 -10.25 10.30
N GLU A 283 6.51 -10.79 9.28
CA GLU A 283 5.66 -10.00 8.38
C GLU A 283 4.59 -9.28 9.19
N HIS A 284 3.80 -10.04 9.96
CA HIS A 284 2.67 -9.51 10.73
C HIS A 284 3.11 -8.80 12.01
N THR A 285 4.06 -9.36 12.76
CA THR A 285 4.48 -8.74 14.04
C THR A 285 5.19 -7.41 13.83
N SER A 286 5.83 -7.20 12.66
CA SER A 286 6.49 -5.94 12.35
C SER A 286 5.53 -4.82 11.93
N GLU A 287 4.32 -5.10 11.45
CA GLU A 287 3.38 -4.06 10.99
C GLU A 287 3.03 -3.06 12.09
N GLU A 288 2.57 -3.56 13.24
CA GLU A 288 2.16 -2.75 14.39
C GLU A 288 3.33 -2.03 15.09
N TYR A 289 4.56 -2.25 14.64
CA TYR A 289 5.75 -1.58 15.14
C TYR A 289 6.37 -0.66 14.08
N SER A 290 6.65 -1.17 12.89
CA SER A 290 7.44 -0.49 11.89
C SER A 290 6.68 0.58 11.15
N ASP A 291 5.48 0.31 10.66
CA ASP A 291 4.66 1.31 9.98
C ASP A 291 4.41 2.57 10.82
N PRO A 292 3.86 2.47 12.05
CA PRO A 292 3.56 3.64 12.85
C PRO A 292 4.83 4.43 13.19
N LEU A 293 5.92 3.75 13.54
CA LEU A 293 7.15 4.41 13.95
C LEU A 293 7.90 5.02 12.76
N THR A 294 7.99 4.33 11.62
CA THR A 294 8.55 4.93 10.40
C THR A 294 7.76 6.19 10.03
N CYS A 295 6.43 6.12 10.02
CA CYS A 295 5.58 7.26 9.70
C CYS A 295 5.84 8.44 10.65
N MET A 296 5.80 8.20 11.97
CA MET A 296 5.93 9.27 12.96
C MET A 296 7.33 9.82 13.10
N ILE A 297 8.35 8.99 12.99
CA ILE A 297 9.73 9.47 12.89
C ILE A 297 9.79 10.41 11.69
N MET A 298 9.28 10.03 10.52
CA MET A 298 9.28 10.91 9.35
C MET A 298 8.53 12.23 9.54
N LEU A 299 7.36 12.20 10.16
CA LEU A 299 6.49 13.35 10.40
C LEU A 299 7.02 14.31 11.46
N GLU A 300 7.52 13.75 12.57
CA GLU A 300 7.94 14.45 13.78
C GLU A 300 9.39 14.07 14.15
N PRO A 301 10.38 14.40 13.31
CA PRO A 301 11.78 14.03 13.55
C PRO A 301 12.33 14.50 14.90
N GLU A 302 11.79 15.60 15.43
CA GLU A 302 12.23 16.20 16.68
C GLU A 302 11.51 15.65 17.92
N ASN A 303 10.51 14.78 17.76
CA ASN A 303 9.75 14.22 18.88
C ASN A 303 10.45 12.94 19.41
N PRO A 304 11.08 12.98 20.60
CA PRO A 304 11.88 11.89 21.12
C PRO A 304 11.05 10.64 21.45
N VAL A 305 9.74 10.77 21.66
CA VAL A 305 8.86 9.65 22.02
C VAL A 305 8.88 8.56 20.95
N TRP A 306 8.93 8.94 19.67
CA TRP A 306 8.94 7.97 18.57
C TRP A 306 10.29 7.26 18.44
N GLU A 307 11.39 7.98 18.68
CA GLU A 307 12.72 7.37 18.74
C GLU A 307 12.82 6.38 19.91
N GLU A 308 12.38 6.76 21.11
CA GLU A 308 12.39 5.89 22.29
C GLU A 308 11.56 4.62 22.07
N ARG A 309 10.37 4.74 21.46
CA ARG A 309 9.51 3.58 21.13
C ARG A 309 10.17 2.64 20.13
N ALA A 310 10.84 3.16 19.11
CA ALA A 310 11.58 2.34 18.15
C ALA A 310 12.79 1.64 18.79
N LEU A 311 13.58 2.38 19.58
CA LEU A 311 14.74 1.80 20.25
C LEU A 311 14.36 0.71 21.26
N LYS A 312 13.11 0.67 21.74
CA LYS A 312 12.64 -0.37 22.65
C LYS A 312 12.76 -1.78 22.06
N ALA A 313 12.53 -1.94 20.76
CA ALA A 313 12.63 -3.24 20.11
C ALA A 313 14.06 -3.81 20.16
N MET A 314 15.08 -2.95 20.25
CA MET A 314 16.48 -3.39 20.35
C MET A 314 16.75 -4.23 21.59
N ASP A 315 16.03 -4.00 22.69
CA ASP A 315 16.18 -4.81 23.92
C ASP A 315 15.90 -6.29 23.60
N TYR A 316 14.85 -6.56 22.81
CA TYR A 316 14.50 -7.91 22.41
C TYR A 316 15.41 -8.45 21.31
N MET A 317 15.81 -7.61 20.33
CA MET A 317 16.77 -8.01 19.30
C MET A 317 18.08 -8.51 19.92
N GLU A 318 18.64 -7.74 20.85
CA GLU A 318 19.93 -8.02 21.46
C GLU A 318 19.89 -9.18 22.47
N GLN A 319 18.77 -9.35 23.19
CA GLN A 319 18.68 -10.33 24.28
C GLN A 319 17.99 -11.64 23.87
N LEU A 320 17.11 -11.60 22.87
CA LEU A 320 16.19 -12.70 22.57
C LEU A 320 16.15 -13.08 21.08
N TRP A 321 15.79 -12.16 20.20
CA TRP A 321 15.44 -12.47 18.79
C TRP A 321 16.66 -12.73 17.90
N ALA A 322 17.79 -12.06 18.15
CA ALA A 322 19.02 -12.24 17.38
C ALA A 322 20.12 -12.94 18.21
N GLY A 323 21.13 -13.46 17.51
CA GLY A 323 22.27 -14.12 18.13
C GLY A 323 23.45 -14.23 17.17
N ILE A 324 24.57 -14.71 17.70
CA ILE A 324 25.76 -15.04 16.91
C ILE A 324 25.62 -16.48 16.43
N ASN A 325 25.62 -16.67 15.10
CA ASN A 325 25.52 -17.97 14.46
C ASN A 325 26.84 -18.76 14.59
N GLU A 326 26.86 -20.02 14.13
CA GLU A 326 28.05 -20.89 14.19
C GLU A 326 29.23 -20.40 13.33
N ARG A 327 28.98 -19.42 12.46
CA ARG A 327 30.00 -18.72 11.66
C ARG A 327 30.52 -17.44 12.33
N GLY A 328 30.10 -17.14 13.55
CA GLY A 328 30.50 -15.94 14.27
C GLY A 328 29.83 -14.65 13.80
N MET A 329 28.73 -14.74 13.05
CA MET A 329 28.00 -13.60 12.45
C MET A 329 26.66 -13.36 13.15
N LEU A 330 26.22 -12.09 13.22
CA LEU A 330 24.96 -11.69 13.85
C LEU A 330 23.78 -11.90 12.89
N GLN A 331 22.76 -12.65 13.31
CA GLN A 331 21.51 -12.82 12.54
C GLN A 331 20.31 -12.99 13.47
N PHE A 332 19.10 -12.83 12.93
CA PHE A 332 17.88 -13.23 13.61
C PHE A 332 17.78 -14.76 13.69
N LYS A 333 17.22 -15.26 14.80
CA LYS A 333 17.13 -16.71 15.09
C LYS A 333 15.93 -17.37 14.43
N SER A 334 14.85 -16.62 14.19
CA SER A 334 13.61 -17.14 13.65
C SER A 334 12.78 -16.04 12.99
N THR A 335 11.97 -16.43 12.01
CA THR A 335 10.91 -15.57 11.47
C THR A 335 9.73 -15.42 12.42
N TRP A 336 9.65 -16.16 13.54
CA TRP A 336 8.55 -16.08 14.50
C TRP A 336 9.03 -15.59 15.86
N PHE A 337 8.42 -14.52 16.37
CA PHE A 337 8.76 -13.98 17.69
C PHE A 337 7.68 -13.08 18.26
N SER A 338 7.79 -12.80 19.55
CA SER A 338 7.08 -11.73 20.25
C SER A 338 8.01 -11.15 21.32
N VAL A 339 7.54 -10.18 22.11
CA VAL A 339 8.31 -9.64 23.26
C VAL A 339 8.74 -10.68 24.29
N ASP A 340 8.05 -11.82 24.38
CA ASP A 340 8.26 -12.81 25.44
C ASP A 340 8.97 -14.09 24.96
N LYS A 341 8.99 -14.37 23.65
CA LYS A 341 9.61 -15.59 23.11
C LYS A 341 10.04 -15.46 21.64
N VAL A 342 10.98 -16.33 21.26
CA VAL A 342 11.42 -16.55 19.87
C VAL A 342 11.10 -17.99 19.47
N GLY A 343 10.73 -18.21 18.21
CA GLY A 343 10.39 -19.52 17.68
C GLY A 343 11.56 -20.51 17.79
N THR A 344 11.25 -21.74 18.17
CA THR A 344 12.21 -22.85 18.27
C THR A 344 11.96 -23.94 17.24
N ASP A 345 10.96 -23.77 16.38
CA ASP A 345 10.70 -24.68 15.28
C ASP A 345 11.85 -24.58 14.26
N PRO A 346 12.56 -25.68 13.94
CA PRO A 346 13.61 -25.67 12.93
C PRO A 346 13.15 -25.16 11.57
N GLN A 347 11.88 -25.35 11.20
CA GLN A 347 11.35 -24.88 9.93
C GLN A 347 11.36 -23.35 9.86
N GLY A 348 10.97 -22.68 10.95
CA GLY A 348 10.96 -21.22 11.08
C GLY A 348 12.29 -20.60 11.52
N ALA A 349 13.37 -21.38 11.66
CA ALA A 349 14.66 -20.94 12.19
C ALA A 349 15.50 -20.22 11.11
N CYS A 350 15.01 -19.10 10.60
CA CYS A 350 15.62 -18.34 9.53
C CYS A 350 15.63 -16.83 9.81
N ASP A 351 16.69 -16.16 9.35
CA ASP A 351 16.70 -14.73 9.04
C ASP A 351 16.32 -14.57 7.56
N THR A 352 15.50 -13.58 7.22
CA THR A 352 14.97 -13.38 5.86
C THR A 352 15.03 -11.91 5.48
N PRO A 353 15.05 -11.56 4.18
CA PRO A 353 14.98 -10.16 3.75
C PRO A 353 13.76 -9.41 4.31
N TYR A 354 12.70 -10.13 4.68
CA TYR A 354 11.53 -9.56 5.38
C TYR A 354 11.85 -8.94 6.74
N HIS A 355 12.93 -9.33 7.41
CA HIS A 355 13.39 -8.66 8.64
C HIS A 355 13.80 -7.20 8.40
N THR A 356 14.00 -6.77 7.15
CA THR A 356 14.15 -5.34 6.82
C THR A 356 12.93 -4.53 7.23
N ARG A 357 11.72 -5.11 7.20
CA ARG A 357 10.51 -4.46 7.73
C ARG A 357 10.67 -4.17 9.21
N LEU A 358 11.10 -5.15 10.01
CA LEU A 358 11.34 -4.98 11.45
C LEU A 358 12.37 -3.89 11.74
N ILE A 359 13.49 -3.83 11.02
CA ILE A 359 14.55 -2.87 11.34
C ILE A 359 14.33 -1.48 10.74
N GLN A 360 13.28 -1.27 9.94
CA GLN A 360 13.04 -0.05 9.19
C GLN A 360 13.04 1.23 10.06
N PRO A 361 12.39 1.30 11.24
CA PRO A 361 12.49 2.46 12.12
C PRO A 361 13.92 2.72 12.63
N LEU A 362 14.68 1.66 12.89
CA LEU A 362 16.08 1.77 13.36
C LEU A 362 17.00 2.29 12.25
N MET A 363 16.77 1.89 11.01
CA MET A 363 17.46 2.44 9.84
C MET A 363 17.22 3.95 9.75
N LEU A 364 15.99 4.43 9.92
CA LEU A 364 15.69 5.86 9.89
C LEU A 364 16.35 6.63 11.03
N ILE A 365 16.29 6.10 12.25
CA ILE A 365 16.93 6.72 13.41
C ILE A 365 18.43 6.82 13.18
N TRP A 366 19.05 5.74 12.70
CA TRP A 366 20.47 5.73 12.41
C TRP A 366 20.84 6.77 11.34
N GLN A 367 20.09 6.85 10.24
CA GLN A 367 20.29 7.84 9.18
C GLN A 367 20.22 9.28 9.69
N ARG A 368 19.29 9.56 10.61
CA ARG A 368 18.99 10.94 11.05
C ARG A 368 19.86 11.44 12.16
N THR A 369 20.12 10.58 13.14
CA THR A 369 20.74 10.97 14.40
C THR A 369 22.16 10.43 14.55
N GLY A 370 22.55 9.45 13.72
CA GLY A 370 23.79 8.71 13.92
C GLY A 370 23.75 7.83 15.17
N ASN A 371 22.57 7.42 15.65
CA ASN A 371 22.39 6.62 16.86
C ASN A 371 23.35 5.40 16.86
N LYS A 372 24.27 5.40 17.82
CA LYS A 372 25.36 4.42 17.88
C LYS A 372 24.88 2.99 18.16
N ARG A 373 23.88 2.83 19.05
CA ARG A 373 23.35 1.51 19.41
C ARG A 373 22.75 0.84 18.17
N ALA A 374 21.86 1.56 17.48
CA ALA A 374 21.25 1.10 16.24
C ALA A 374 22.32 0.80 15.17
N GLY A 375 23.24 1.74 14.93
CA GLY A 375 24.30 1.59 13.93
C GLY A 375 25.20 0.37 14.18
N ASP A 376 25.64 0.14 15.41
CA ASP A 376 26.50 -1.00 15.76
C ASP A 376 25.83 -2.35 15.50
N PHE A 377 24.52 -2.47 15.80
CA PHE A 377 23.74 -3.66 15.50
C PHE A 377 23.56 -3.85 13.99
N LEU A 378 23.09 -2.80 13.31
CA LEU A 378 22.79 -2.81 11.88
C LEU A 378 24.03 -3.13 11.05
N ILE A 379 25.18 -2.53 11.33
CA ILE A 379 26.43 -2.82 10.61
C ILE A 379 26.81 -4.31 10.72
N LYS A 380 26.70 -4.91 11.91
CA LYS A 380 27.02 -6.34 12.12
C LYS A 380 26.05 -7.23 11.37
N TRP A 381 24.76 -6.92 11.44
CA TRP A 381 23.71 -7.67 10.76
C TRP A 381 23.83 -7.57 9.23
N MET A 382 24.05 -6.37 8.69
CA MET A 382 24.25 -6.16 7.25
C MET A 382 25.49 -6.89 6.72
N LYS A 383 26.57 -6.99 7.51
CA LYS A 383 27.75 -7.79 7.13
C LYS A 383 27.39 -9.26 6.94
N THR A 384 26.58 -9.84 7.82
CA THR A 384 26.07 -11.21 7.66
C THR A 384 25.36 -11.39 6.33
N TRP A 385 24.48 -10.45 5.96
CA TRP A 385 23.76 -10.49 4.69
C TRP A 385 24.65 -10.31 3.47
N VAL A 386 25.67 -9.44 3.52
CA VAL A 386 26.64 -9.29 2.44
C VAL A 386 27.48 -10.57 2.28
N GLU A 387 27.96 -11.18 3.36
CA GLU A 387 28.70 -12.46 3.29
C GLU A 387 27.82 -13.58 2.71
N ALA A 388 26.58 -13.70 3.20
CA ALA A 388 25.60 -14.65 2.65
C ALA A 388 25.30 -14.40 1.17
N THR A 389 25.30 -13.14 0.73
CA THR A 389 25.13 -12.77 -0.68
C THR A 389 26.29 -13.24 -1.55
N LEU A 390 27.52 -13.25 -1.01
CA LEU A 390 28.73 -13.49 -1.80
C LEU A 390 29.16 -14.95 -1.86
N THR A 391 28.71 -15.80 -0.94
CA THR A 391 28.97 -17.25 -1.00
C THR A 391 28.16 -17.96 -2.09
N GLU A 392 28.63 -19.11 -2.55
CA GLU A 392 27.99 -19.99 -3.55
C GLU A 392 27.40 -21.28 -2.94
N GLU A 393 27.35 -21.36 -1.61
CA GLU A 393 26.78 -22.50 -0.90
C GLU A 393 25.30 -22.75 -1.26
N CYS A 394 24.85 -23.99 -1.07
CA CYS A 394 23.47 -24.42 -1.34
C CYS A 394 23.02 -24.21 -2.79
N GLY A 395 23.96 -24.11 -3.74
CA GLY A 395 23.68 -23.91 -5.17
C GLY A 395 23.26 -22.48 -5.53
N LYS A 396 23.46 -21.52 -4.61
CA LYS A 396 23.18 -20.10 -4.83
C LYS A 396 24.25 -19.46 -5.71
N PRO A 397 23.90 -18.62 -6.70
CA PRO A 397 24.90 -17.82 -7.40
C PRO A 397 25.57 -16.81 -6.46
N ALA A 398 26.88 -16.60 -6.60
CA ALA A 398 27.56 -15.50 -5.94
C ALA A 398 26.92 -14.15 -6.31
N GLY A 399 26.86 -13.22 -5.36
CA GLY A 399 26.36 -11.86 -5.56
C GLY A 399 24.84 -11.72 -5.63
N ILE A 400 24.09 -12.83 -5.49
CA ILE A 400 22.63 -12.82 -5.31
C ILE A 400 22.30 -13.04 -3.84
N ILE A 401 21.46 -12.16 -3.31
CA ILE A 401 20.97 -12.23 -1.93
C ILE A 401 20.05 -13.46 -1.81
N PRO A 402 20.26 -14.36 -0.83
CA PRO A 402 19.40 -15.52 -0.64
C PRO A 402 17.99 -15.14 -0.15
N ALA A 403 17.03 -16.07 -0.27
CA ALA A 403 15.70 -15.88 0.35
C ALA A 403 15.75 -15.97 1.88
N ALA A 404 16.75 -16.66 2.43
CA ALA A 404 16.95 -16.80 3.88
C ALA A 404 18.40 -17.12 4.25
N ILE A 405 18.72 -16.90 5.52
CA ILE A 405 19.91 -17.41 6.21
C ILE A 405 19.44 -18.29 7.36
N HIS A 406 19.75 -19.59 7.31
CA HIS A 406 19.31 -20.54 8.31
C HIS A 406 20.05 -20.35 9.65
N TRP A 407 19.35 -20.56 10.76
CA TRP A 407 19.88 -20.51 12.13
C TRP A 407 20.00 -21.93 12.72
N PRO A 408 21.09 -22.28 13.42
CA PRO A 408 22.24 -21.45 13.76
C PRO A 408 23.43 -21.59 12.79
N ASP A 409 23.36 -22.42 11.74
CA ASP A 409 24.54 -22.76 10.91
C ASP A 409 24.95 -21.67 9.90
N GLY A 410 24.11 -20.65 9.69
CA GLY A 410 24.38 -19.50 8.84
C GLY A 410 24.41 -19.82 7.34
N LYS A 411 23.83 -20.94 6.89
CA LYS A 411 23.77 -21.28 5.46
C LYS A 411 22.87 -20.30 4.71
N PRO A 412 23.21 -19.91 3.46
CA PRO A 412 22.43 -18.96 2.64
C PRO A 412 21.22 -19.62 1.97
N ALA A 413 20.43 -20.35 2.75
CA ALA A 413 19.19 -21.01 2.36
C ALA A 413 18.30 -21.14 3.61
N GLY A 414 17.02 -21.47 3.43
CA GLY A 414 16.13 -21.82 4.54
C GLY A 414 16.20 -23.30 4.90
N ALA A 415 15.10 -23.84 5.43
CA ALA A 415 14.94 -25.28 5.69
C ALA A 415 14.71 -26.09 4.38
N GLY A 416 14.23 -25.44 3.33
CA GLY A 416 13.98 -26.01 2.02
C GLY A 416 15.25 -26.41 1.26
N ARG A 417 15.07 -27.20 0.19
CA ARG A 417 16.19 -27.66 -0.66
C ARG A 417 16.77 -26.57 -1.56
N ASN A 418 15.95 -25.58 -1.89
CA ASN A 418 16.26 -24.54 -2.87
C ASN A 418 16.54 -23.22 -2.14
N TRP A 419 17.66 -22.55 -2.42
CA TRP A 419 18.03 -21.30 -1.73
C TRP A 419 17.01 -20.16 -1.94
N TRP A 420 16.20 -20.25 -3.00
CA TRP A 420 15.18 -19.27 -3.38
C TRP A 420 13.78 -19.57 -2.79
N HIS A 421 13.61 -20.73 -2.16
CA HIS A 421 12.40 -21.14 -1.44
C HIS A 421 12.78 -21.61 -0.04
N PRO A 422 12.62 -20.79 0.99
CA PRO A 422 13.07 -21.15 2.33
C PRO A 422 12.24 -22.28 2.96
N GLU A 423 11.01 -22.53 2.47
CA GLU A 423 10.05 -23.51 3.01
C GLU A 423 9.83 -23.36 4.54
N ASN A 424 9.94 -22.13 5.04
CA ASN A 424 9.96 -21.84 6.47
C ASN A 424 8.56 -21.71 7.11
N THR A 425 7.54 -21.31 6.33
CA THR A 425 6.15 -21.11 6.79
C THR A 425 5.17 -21.20 5.62
N GLU A 426 3.87 -21.08 5.88
CA GLU A 426 2.83 -20.89 4.84
C GLU A 426 2.85 -19.48 4.19
N THR A 427 3.77 -18.58 4.58
CA THR A 427 3.84 -17.19 4.10
C THR A 427 4.95 -16.92 3.08
N SER A 428 4.92 -15.72 2.49
CA SER A 428 5.51 -15.28 1.22
C SER A 428 7.02 -15.04 1.21
N TYR A 429 7.85 -15.79 1.93
CA TYR A 429 9.30 -15.50 2.04
C TYR A 429 10.15 -15.92 0.82
N ASP A 430 9.50 -16.32 -0.27
CA ASP A 430 10.16 -16.75 -1.50
C ASP A 430 10.91 -15.61 -2.17
N PHE A 431 12.04 -15.93 -2.82
CA PHE A 431 12.70 -14.97 -3.69
C PHE A 431 11.78 -14.60 -4.87
N PRO A 432 11.67 -13.32 -5.26
CA PRO A 432 12.51 -12.18 -4.91
C PRO A 432 11.87 -11.21 -3.90
N GLU A 433 11.07 -11.68 -2.95
CA GLU A 433 10.41 -10.79 -1.99
C GLU A 433 11.42 -10.02 -1.12
N GLN A 434 11.13 -8.73 -0.90
CA GLN A 434 11.94 -7.77 -0.12
C GLN A 434 13.40 -7.56 -0.57
N GLN A 435 13.79 -8.07 -1.74
CA GLN A 435 15.17 -7.98 -2.23
C GLN A 435 15.61 -6.53 -2.50
N GLU A 436 14.75 -5.73 -3.14
CA GLU A 436 14.99 -4.30 -3.38
C GLU A 436 15.35 -3.57 -2.08
N VAL A 437 14.58 -3.80 -1.01
CA VAL A 437 14.76 -3.16 0.29
C VAL A 437 16.09 -3.56 0.94
N MET A 438 16.51 -4.81 0.81
CA MET A 438 17.82 -5.25 1.29
C MET A 438 18.98 -4.56 0.55
N TYR A 439 18.88 -4.38 -0.77
CA TYR A 439 19.87 -3.58 -1.52
C TYR A 439 19.91 -2.13 -1.06
N GLU A 440 18.75 -1.51 -0.79
CA GLU A 440 18.69 -0.16 -0.24
C GLU A 440 19.30 -0.06 1.16
N CYS A 441 19.11 -1.09 1.98
CA CYS A 441 19.74 -1.20 3.29
C CYS A 441 21.28 -1.21 3.19
N PHE A 442 21.84 -1.95 2.23
CA PHE A 442 23.29 -1.93 1.96
C PHE A 442 23.77 -0.55 1.50
N LEU A 443 23.03 0.10 0.59
CA LEU A 443 23.34 1.45 0.12
C LEU A 443 23.31 2.48 1.25
N GLN A 444 22.33 2.39 2.15
CA GLN A 444 22.25 3.26 3.32
C GLN A 444 23.44 3.03 4.26
N THR A 445 23.80 1.77 4.48
CA THR A 445 24.94 1.39 5.33
C THR A 445 26.24 1.98 4.76
N TYR A 446 26.45 1.88 3.44
CA TYR A 446 27.55 2.56 2.75
C TYR A 446 27.49 4.09 2.93
N ALA A 447 26.32 4.70 2.72
CA ALA A 447 26.16 6.15 2.78
C ALA A 447 26.53 6.73 4.16
N ILE A 448 26.28 5.98 5.24
CA ILE A 448 26.60 6.41 6.60
C ILE A 448 28.05 6.06 6.98
N THR A 449 28.56 4.90 6.57
CA THR A 449 29.87 4.39 7.03
C THR A 449 31.04 4.72 6.10
N GLY A 450 30.77 4.97 4.81
CA GLY A 450 31.77 5.06 3.75
C GLY A 450 32.41 3.72 3.37
N ASP A 451 31.97 2.59 3.95
CA ASP A 451 32.57 1.28 3.71
C ASP A 451 32.06 0.67 2.39
N GLU A 452 32.91 0.69 1.36
CA GLU A 452 32.60 0.14 0.04
C GLU A 452 32.26 -1.35 0.06
N TYR A 453 32.56 -2.07 1.15
CA TYR A 453 32.18 -3.46 1.33
C TYR A 453 30.67 -3.68 1.11
N PHE A 454 29.82 -2.73 1.54
CA PHE A 454 28.37 -2.81 1.35
C PHE A 454 27.91 -2.53 -0.10
N LEU A 455 28.78 -2.01 -0.97
CA LEU A 455 28.47 -1.81 -2.40
C LEU A 455 28.68 -3.06 -3.24
N ARG A 456 29.34 -4.10 -2.71
CA ARG A 456 29.68 -5.31 -3.47
C ARG A 456 28.46 -5.99 -4.09
N PRO A 457 27.32 -6.20 -3.39
CA PRO A 457 26.15 -6.82 -3.98
C PRO A 457 25.58 -6.06 -5.19
N ILE A 458 25.36 -4.75 -5.05
CA ILE A 458 24.73 -3.95 -6.12
C ILE A 458 25.67 -3.77 -7.32
N ARG A 459 26.98 -3.61 -7.08
CA ARG A 459 27.98 -3.55 -8.15
C ARG A 459 28.02 -4.85 -8.93
N PHE A 460 27.99 -6.00 -8.25
CA PHE A 460 27.92 -7.30 -8.91
C PHE A 460 26.67 -7.44 -9.78
N ALA A 461 25.47 -7.20 -9.22
CA ALA A 461 24.23 -7.31 -9.98
C ALA A 461 24.22 -6.38 -11.20
N GLY A 462 24.65 -5.13 -11.03
CA GLY A 462 24.73 -4.15 -12.12
C GLY A 462 25.71 -4.57 -13.22
N GLU A 463 26.91 -5.05 -12.86
CA GLU A 463 27.91 -5.52 -13.82
C GLU A 463 27.41 -6.72 -14.64
N LYS A 464 26.72 -7.66 -13.99
CA LYS A 464 26.14 -8.83 -14.68
C LYS A 464 24.98 -8.45 -15.59
N LEU A 465 24.09 -7.54 -15.16
CA LEU A 465 23.02 -7.00 -16.00
C LEU A 465 23.57 -6.28 -17.23
N LEU A 466 24.63 -5.48 -17.08
CA LEU A 466 25.30 -4.81 -18.20
C LEU A 466 25.99 -5.79 -19.16
N ALA A 467 26.57 -6.87 -18.61
CA ALA A 467 27.12 -7.97 -19.41
C ALA A 467 26.03 -8.80 -20.13
N GLY A 468 24.77 -8.63 -19.73
CA GLY A 468 23.60 -9.19 -20.40
C GLY A 468 22.99 -10.40 -19.72
N ALA A 469 23.28 -10.63 -18.45
CA ALA A 469 22.56 -11.62 -17.66
C ALA A 469 21.08 -11.20 -17.46
N GLY A 470 20.17 -12.17 -17.44
CA GLY A 470 18.75 -11.93 -17.18
C GLY A 470 18.00 -11.10 -18.25
N LYS A 471 18.52 -11.10 -19.49
CA LYS A 471 17.91 -10.38 -20.63
C LYS A 471 16.50 -10.87 -20.95
N GLU A 472 16.28 -12.18 -20.91
CA GLU A 472 14.99 -12.79 -21.23
C GLU A 472 13.98 -12.66 -20.08
N THR A 473 12.79 -13.22 -20.28
CA THR A 473 11.81 -13.35 -19.20
C THR A 473 12.23 -14.48 -18.26
N PRO A 474 11.84 -14.45 -16.97
CA PRO A 474 12.22 -15.47 -15.99
C PRO A 474 11.93 -16.92 -16.43
N ALA A 475 10.84 -17.14 -17.17
CA ALA A 475 10.45 -18.45 -17.68
C ALA A 475 11.47 -19.07 -18.68
N GLY A 476 12.37 -18.26 -19.25
CA GLY A 476 13.41 -18.73 -20.16
C GLY A 476 14.66 -19.31 -19.46
N TYR A 477 14.75 -19.18 -18.13
CA TYR A 477 15.93 -19.58 -17.38
C TYR A 477 15.64 -20.69 -16.37
N ARG A 478 16.68 -21.45 -16.00
CA ARG A 478 16.59 -22.40 -14.89
C ARG A 478 16.43 -21.65 -13.57
N GLU A 479 15.41 -21.98 -12.79
CA GLU A 479 15.21 -21.41 -11.46
C GLU A 479 16.46 -21.53 -10.58
N GLY A 480 16.68 -20.53 -9.74
CA GLY A 480 17.88 -20.43 -8.90
C GLY A 480 19.19 -20.12 -9.64
N SER A 481 19.19 -20.02 -10.98
CA SER A 481 20.38 -19.59 -11.74
C SER A 481 20.62 -18.07 -11.63
N LEU A 482 21.82 -17.62 -11.99
CA LEU A 482 22.16 -16.20 -12.02
C LEU A 482 21.26 -15.41 -12.98
N ASP A 483 21.07 -15.93 -14.20
CA ASP A 483 20.22 -15.28 -15.21
C ASP A 483 18.76 -15.21 -14.79
N TRP A 484 18.23 -16.30 -14.21
CA TRP A 484 16.90 -16.31 -13.64
C TRP A 484 16.77 -15.23 -12.55
N SER A 485 17.69 -15.22 -11.59
CA SER A 485 17.67 -14.27 -10.48
C SER A 485 17.70 -12.82 -10.95
N LEU A 486 18.60 -12.48 -11.88
CA LEU A 486 18.71 -11.12 -12.42
C LEU A 486 17.53 -10.75 -13.34
N SER A 487 16.93 -11.71 -14.03
CA SER A 487 15.71 -11.46 -14.81
C SER A 487 14.51 -11.10 -13.93
N MET A 488 14.43 -11.66 -12.72
CA MET A 488 13.45 -11.31 -11.69
C MET A 488 13.75 -9.94 -11.08
N LEU A 489 15.02 -9.65 -10.79
CA LEU A 489 15.44 -8.44 -10.07
C LEU A 489 15.58 -7.18 -10.94
N LYS A 490 15.79 -7.28 -12.26
CA LYS A 490 16.18 -6.14 -13.11
C LYS A 490 15.28 -4.91 -12.98
N THR A 491 13.97 -5.11 -12.81
CA THR A 491 13.00 -4.01 -12.64
C THR A 491 13.04 -3.46 -11.21
N ALA A 492 13.09 -4.34 -10.21
CA ALA A 492 13.15 -3.97 -8.79
C ALA A 492 14.45 -3.23 -8.45
N LEU A 493 15.54 -3.46 -9.18
CA LEU A 493 16.82 -2.79 -8.95
C LEU A 493 16.94 -1.39 -9.57
N THR A 494 15.95 -0.93 -10.37
CA THR A 494 15.99 0.41 -10.97
C THR A 494 16.16 1.51 -9.91
N ASN A 495 15.41 1.43 -8.81
CA ASN A 495 15.49 2.39 -7.70
C ASN A 495 16.81 2.30 -6.92
N PRO A 496 17.27 1.10 -6.49
CA PRO A 496 18.61 0.93 -5.95
C PRO A 496 19.73 1.50 -6.84
N PHE A 497 19.68 1.31 -8.16
CA PHE A 497 20.68 1.91 -9.07
C PHE A 497 20.60 3.44 -9.10
N ALA A 498 19.40 4.02 -9.05
CA ALA A 498 19.24 5.47 -8.97
C ALA A 498 19.81 6.01 -7.65
N LYS A 499 19.54 5.35 -6.51
CA LYS A 499 20.14 5.68 -5.21
C LYS A 499 21.66 5.53 -5.24
N TYR A 500 22.19 4.44 -5.80
CA TYR A 500 23.63 4.24 -5.99
C TYR A 500 24.29 5.40 -6.74
N ARG A 501 23.69 5.83 -7.86
CA ARG A 501 24.19 6.95 -8.67
C ARG A 501 24.29 8.25 -7.88
N VAL A 502 23.30 8.53 -7.03
CA VAL A 502 23.25 9.74 -6.20
C VAL A 502 24.29 9.69 -5.08
N LEU A 503 24.47 8.54 -4.44
CA LEU A 503 25.33 8.39 -3.26
C LEU A 503 26.81 8.29 -3.61
N THR A 504 27.12 7.64 -4.72
CA THR A 504 28.51 7.38 -5.13
C THR A 504 29.02 8.38 -6.17
N GLY A 505 28.11 9.03 -6.90
CA GLY A 505 28.47 9.82 -8.07
C GLY A 505 28.82 8.98 -9.32
N ASP A 506 28.82 7.65 -9.21
CA ASP A 506 29.22 6.71 -10.25
C ASP A 506 28.08 6.41 -11.23
N ASP A 507 28.33 6.66 -12.51
CA ASP A 507 27.35 6.60 -13.60
C ASP A 507 27.38 5.30 -14.41
N ARG A 508 28.22 4.32 -14.02
CA ARG A 508 28.39 3.08 -14.81
C ARG A 508 27.09 2.32 -15.05
N PHE A 509 26.12 2.43 -14.13
CA PHE A 509 24.83 1.74 -14.20
C PHE A 509 23.70 2.58 -14.81
N ASP A 510 23.97 3.80 -15.30
CA ASP A 510 22.93 4.69 -15.86
C ASP A 510 22.15 4.05 -17.01
N LYS A 511 22.75 3.12 -17.75
CA LYS A 511 22.08 2.36 -18.82
C LYS A 511 20.93 1.48 -18.30
N LEU A 512 20.98 1.03 -17.05
CA LEU A 512 19.97 0.19 -16.42
C LEU A 512 18.73 0.98 -15.98
N LEU A 513 18.80 2.31 -15.88
CA LEU A 513 17.69 3.20 -15.49
C LEU A 513 16.63 3.44 -16.59
N ASN A 514 16.79 2.87 -17.78
CA ASN A 514 15.93 3.14 -18.94
C ASN A 514 14.61 2.35 -18.98
N THR A 515 14.14 1.79 -17.85
CA THR A 515 12.90 1.01 -17.80
C THR A 515 11.65 1.91 -17.83
N PRO A 516 10.55 1.49 -18.51
CA PRO A 516 9.29 2.26 -18.59
C PRO A 516 8.62 2.60 -17.24
N ALA A 517 9.03 1.94 -16.14
CA ALA A 517 8.36 1.98 -14.85
C ALA A 517 8.70 3.20 -13.94
N GLY A 518 9.68 4.04 -14.29
CA GLY A 518 10.15 5.13 -13.41
C GLY A 518 9.91 6.52 -13.98
N GLY A 519 8.66 6.99 -14.07
CA GLY A 519 8.32 8.25 -14.73
C GLY A 519 9.11 9.47 -14.22
N TYR A 520 9.26 9.62 -12.91
CA TYR A 520 10.04 10.70 -12.29
C TYR A 520 11.55 10.47 -12.41
N ALA A 521 12.05 9.26 -12.14
CA ALA A 521 13.46 8.92 -12.30
C ALA A 521 13.94 9.11 -13.76
N LEU A 522 13.11 8.74 -14.73
CA LEU A 522 13.36 8.91 -16.16
C LEU A 522 13.30 10.38 -16.57
N PHE A 523 12.39 11.16 -15.98
CA PHE A 523 12.38 12.61 -16.14
C PHE A 523 13.69 13.24 -15.66
N LEU A 524 14.16 12.91 -14.45
CA LEU A 524 15.41 13.45 -13.92
C LEU A 524 16.61 13.16 -14.84
N LYS A 525 16.60 11.99 -15.49
CA LYS A 525 17.62 11.61 -16.47
C LYS A 525 17.53 12.36 -17.80
N LYS A 526 16.31 12.52 -18.35
CA LYS A 526 16.09 13.02 -19.72
C LYS A 526 15.78 14.53 -19.79
N GLY A 527 15.30 15.13 -18.70
CA GLY A 527 14.82 16.50 -18.67
C GLY A 527 13.53 16.75 -19.47
N ASP A 528 12.83 15.71 -19.91
CA ASP A 528 11.65 15.83 -20.77
C ASP A 528 10.34 15.83 -19.96
N ALA A 529 9.66 16.98 -19.95
CA ALA A 529 8.40 17.17 -19.23
C ALA A 529 7.22 16.37 -19.82
N ASN A 530 7.29 15.90 -21.08
CA ASN A 530 6.23 15.09 -21.67
C ASN A 530 6.11 13.70 -21.00
N ILE A 531 7.24 13.19 -20.50
CA ILE A 531 7.28 11.96 -19.70
C ILE A 531 6.41 12.12 -18.45
N LEU A 532 6.51 13.27 -17.78
CA LEU A 532 5.72 13.58 -16.59
C LEU A 532 4.24 13.77 -16.89
N THR A 533 3.89 14.47 -17.98
CA THR A 533 2.48 14.62 -18.40
C THR A 533 1.84 13.25 -18.59
N THR A 534 2.50 12.36 -19.35
CA THR A 534 2.02 11.01 -19.60
C THR A 534 1.89 10.20 -18.31
N HIS A 535 2.90 10.31 -17.44
CA HIS A 535 2.93 9.61 -16.16
C HIS A 535 1.81 10.07 -15.21
N PHE A 536 1.63 11.37 -15.02
CA PHE A 536 0.55 11.89 -14.17
C PHE A 536 -0.84 11.68 -14.79
N ASP A 537 -0.97 11.55 -16.11
CA ASP A 537 -2.22 11.13 -16.72
C ASP A 537 -2.56 9.65 -16.45
N ILE A 538 -1.55 8.78 -16.38
CA ILE A 538 -1.73 7.39 -15.90
C ILE A 538 -2.18 7.42 -14.44
N LEU A 539 -1.51 8.20 -13.59
CA LEU A 539 -1.86 8.30 -12.17
C LEU A 539 -3.25 8.93 -11.96
N ARG A 540 -3.63 9.94 -12.75
CA ARG A 540 -4.98 10.51 -12.74
C ARG A 540 -6.04 9.46 -13.11
N ARG A 541 -5.76 8.61 -14.10
CA ARG A 541 -6.63 7.49 -14.47
C ARG A 541 -6.70 6.41 -13.40
N SER A 542 -5.64 6.20 -12.63
CA SER A 542 -5.70 5.24 -11.50
C SER A 542 -6.72 5.62 -10.42
N LEU A 543 -7.12 6.90 -10.37
CA LEU A 543 -8.16 7.42 -9.48
C LEU A 543 -9.48 7.71 -10.23
N SER A 544 -9.82 6.90 -11.24
CA SER A 544 -11.01 7.11 -12.09
C SER A 544 -12.20 6.20 -11.81
N LEU A 545 -12.05 5.10 -11.04
CA LEU A 545 -13.24 4.34 -10.58
C LEU A 545 -14.22 5.27 -9.84
N PRO A 546 -15.52 4.94 -9.80
CA PRO A 546 -16.48 5.67 -8.98
C PRO A 546 -16.00 5.85 -7.53
N GLU A 547 -16.27 7.01 -6.93
CA GLU A 547 -15.80 7.38 -5.58
C GLU A 547 -16.07 6.30 -4.52
N ALA A 548 -17.20 5.59 -4.64
CA ALA A 548 -17.59 4.49 -3.76
C ALA A 548 -16.49 3.41 -3.62
N PHE A 549 -15.72 3.12 -4.68
CA PHE A 549 -14.66 2.11 -4.67
C PHE A 549 -13.36 2.54 -3.98
N TYR A 550 -13.27 3.82 -3.56
CA TYR A 550 -12.19 4.31 -2.70
C TYR A 550 -12.69 4.65 -1.28
N THR A 551 -13.99 4.53 -1.04
CA THR A 551 -14.66 5.04 0.17
C THR A 551 -15.62 4.01 0.79
N THR A 552 -16.86 3.96 0.33
CA THR A 552 -17.93 3.16 0.96
C THR A 552 -17.83 1.67 0.67
N GLU A 553 -17.24 1.24 -0.44
CA GLU A 553 -17.07 -0.19 -0.77
C GLU A 553 -15.78 -0.80 -0.20
N VAL A 554 -14.83 0.04 0.21
CA VAL A 554 -13.59 -0.40 0.87
C VAL A 554 -13.91 -0.89 2.28
N ARG A 555 -13.38 -2.07 2.61
CA ARG A 555 -13.62 -2.75 3.88
C ARG A 555 -12.36 -3.15 4.64
N TRP A 556 -11.21 -3.09 4.00
CA TRP A 556 -9.92 -3.25 4.63
C TRP A 556 -9.08 -2.02 4.35
N THR A 557 -8.46 -1.48 5.40
CA THR A 557 -7.82 -0.17 5.40
C THR A 557 -6.42 -0.20 4.79
N ASP A 558 -5.80 -1.37 4.69
CA ASP A 558 -4.61 -1.65 3.87
C ASP A 558 -4.95 -1.84 2.37
N ARG A 559 -6.22 -1.69 1.96
CA ARG A 559 -6.72 -1.88 0.59
C ARG A 559 -7.44 -0.65 0.00
N LEU A 560 -7.15 0.56 0.49
CA LEU A 560 -7.84 1.81 0.09
C LEU A 560 -7.91 2.03 -1.43
N PHE A 561 -6.89 1.57 -2.16
CA PHE A 561 -6.75 1.74 -3.61
C PHE A 561 -6.58 0.42 -4.34
N SER A 562 -7.17 -0.67 -3.83
CA SER A 562 -7.00 -2.03 -4.39
C SER A 562 -8.22 -2.56 -5.17
N PHE A 563 -9.30 -1.77 -5.28
CA PHE A 563 -10.45 -2.17 -6.09
C PHE A 563 -10.13 -2.24 -7.58
N ASP A 564 -9.17 -1.45 -8.06
CA ASP A 564 -8.60 -1.57 -9.40
C ASP A 564 -8.15 -3.01 -9.71
N ARG A 565 -7.64 -3.76 -8.73
CA ARG A 565 -7.28 -5.18 -8.89
C ARG A 565 -8.48 -6.04 -9.24
N PHE A 566 -9.60 -5.85 -8.54
CA PHE A 566 -10.85 -6.53 -8.90
C PHE A 566 -11.25 -6.18 -10.34
N PHE A 567 -11.23 -4.91 -10.71
CA PHE A 567 -11.58 -4.47 -12.06
C PHE A 567 -10.61 -5.01 -13.12
N ALA A 568 -9.32 -5.11 -12.82
CA ALA A 568 -8.30 -5.62 -13.73
C ALA A 568 -8.51 -7.08 -14.11
N TYR A 569 -9.02 -7.90 -13.19
CA TYR A 569 -9.34 -9.29 -13.48
C TYR A 569 -10.77 -9.50 -13.98
N ALA A 570 -11.72 -8.69 -13.51
CA ALA A 570 -13.14 -8.82 -13.87
C ALA A 570 -13.44 -8.23 -15.25
N HIS A 571 -12.73 -7.17 -15.66
CA HIS A 571 -13.08 -6.36 -16.81
C HIS A 571 -11.85 -6.08 -17.71
N PRO A 572 -12.00 -6.14 -19.04
CA PRO A 572 -10.89 -5.95 -19.98
C PRO A 572 -10.36 -4.51 -19.99
N GLN A 573 -11.18 -3.54 -19.56
CA GLN A 573 -10.79 -2.14 -19.43
C GLN A 573 -10.86 -1.76 -17.95
N SER A 574 -9.70 -1.69 -17.31
CA SER A 574 -9.55 -1.27 -15.92
C SER A 574 -8.59 -0.08 -15.84
N PRO A 575 -8.78 0.81 -14.84
CA PRO A 575 -7.79 1.83 -14.58
C PRO A 575 -6.48 1.20 -14.10
N PRO A 576 -5.34 1.87 -14.34
CA PRO A 576 -4.06 1.46 -13.77
C PRO A 576 -4.09 1.42 -12.24
N HIS A 577 -3.18 0.68 -11.62
CA HIS A 577 -3.00 0.71 -10.17
C HIS A 577 -2.47 2.08 -9.70
N PHE A 578 -2.99 2.56 -8.56
CA PHE A 578 -2.50 3.78 -7.93
C PHE A 578 -1.26 3.48 -7.10
N SER A 579 -0.12 4.05 -7.47
CA SER A 579 1.09 4.03 -6.66
C SER A 579 1.48 5.46 -6.23
N PRO A 580 1.70 5.70 -4.93
CA PRO A 580 2.00 7.05 -4.42
C PRO A 580 3.48 7.44 -4.59
N VAL A 581 4.37 6.48 -4.89
CA VAL A 581 5.84 6.64 -4.85
C VAL A 581 6.31 7.75 -5.78
N GLU A 582 5.88 7.72 -7.04
CA GLU A 582 6.33 8.67 -8.06
C GLU A 582 5.73 10.07 -7.85
N LEU A 583 4.48 10.14 -7.36
CA LEU A 583 3.88 11.41 -6.97
C LEU A 583 4.69 12.02 -5.83
N PHE A 584 4.95 11.27 -4.76
CA PHE A 584 5.77 11.72 -3.64
C PHE A 584 7.19 12.13 -4.07
N GLY A 585 7.82 11.35 -4.94
CA GLY A 585 9.13 11.65 -5.52
C GLY A 585 9.13 12.98 -6.26
N SER A 586 8.16 13.20 -7.16
CA SER A 586 8.06 14.45 -7.91
C SER A 586 7.85 15.69 -7.03
N LEU A 587 7.10 15.55 -5.93
CA LEU A 587 6.83 16.63 -5.01
C LEU A 587 8.04 16.97 -4.14
N THR A 588 8.80 15.97 -3.72
CA THR A 588 9.80 16.13 -2.66
C THR A 588 11.25 15.98 -3.12
N GLY A 589 11.49 15.43 -4.31
CA GLY A 589 12.81 15.02 -4.76
C GLY A 589 13.27 13.66 -4.23
N ASN A 590 12.39 12.89 -3.57
CA ASN A 590 12.70 11.52 -3.15
C ASN A 590 12.89 10.60 -4.37
N LEU A 591 13.85 9.68 -4.28
CA LEU A 591 14.10 8.68 -5.31
C LEU A 591 13.86 7.28 -4.73
N GLY A 592 13.08 6.47 -5.44
CA GLY A 592 12.74 5.11 -5.04
C GLY A 592 11.81 5.03 -3.83
N GLU A 593 11.84 3.87 -3.16
CA GLU A 593 11.05 3.61 -1.96
C GLU A 593 11.37 4.65 -0.86
N TYR A 594 10.34 5.15 -0.20
CA TYR A 594 10.45 6.17 0.84
C TYR A 594 10.62 5.55 2.23
N LYS A 595 10.16 4.31 2.43
CA LYS A 595 10.23 3.55 3.69
C LYS A 595 11.67 3.28 4.16
N THR A 596 12.56 2.99 3.23
CA THR A 596 13.97 2.68 3.49
C THR A 596 14.86 3.68 2.77
N MET A 597 15.81 4.26 3.51
CA MET A 597 16.70 5.30 3.00
C MET A 597 15.95 6.45 2.26
N PRO A 598 15.00 7.14 2.91
CA PRO A 598 14.37 8.31 2.30
C PRO A 598 15.41 9.36 1.96
N LEU A 599 15.38 9.82 0.72
CA LEU A 599 16.15 10.96 0.21
C LEU A 599 15.24 12.17 -0.03
N THR A 600 14.20 12.31 0.79
CA THR A 600 13.25 13.43 0.73
C THR A 600 13.99 14.76 0.79
N GLY A 601 13.83 15.58 -0.25
CA GLY A 601 14.46 16.90 -0.37
C GLY A 601 13.76 17.98 0.44
N VAL A 602 12.43 17.99 0.40
CA VAL A 602 11.61 19.06 0.99
C VAL A 602 10.28 18.54 1.52
N LYS A 603 9.81 19.13 2.63
CA LYS A 603 8.40 19.15 3.04
C LYS A 603 7.87 20.57 2.81
N TRP A 604 6.85 20.71 1.97
CA TRP A 604 6.23 22.00 1.66
C TRP A 604 5.35 22.47 2.81
N LEU A 605 5.60 23.69 3.27
CA LEU A 605 4.85 24.32 4.35
C LEU A 605 3.62 25.04 3.76
N THR A 606 2.73 24.26 3.17
CA THR A 606 1.46 24.68 2.56
C THR A 606 0.54 23.46 2.39
N ASN A 607 -0.76 23.67 2.13
CA ASN A 607 -1.69 22.58 1.87
C ASN A 607 -1.46 21.93 0.48
N ALA A 608 -2.02 20.75 0.26
CA ALA A 608 -1.87 20.01 -1.00
C ALA A 608 -2.83 20.45 -2.13
N THR A 609 -3.76 21.37 -1.85
CA THR A 609 -4.79 21.81 -2.82
C THR A 609 -4.32 23.02 -3.62
N GLU A 610 -4.88 23.21 -4.82
CA GLU A 610 -4.62 24.36 -5.70
C GLU A 610 -3.12 24.56 -6.00
N ILE A 611 -2.34 23.47 -6.08
CA ILE A 611 -0.89 23.51 -6.30
C ILE A 611 -0.41 22.33 -7.15
N ALA A 612 0.66 22.58 -7.91
CA ALA A 612 1.49 21.55 -8.52
C ALA A 612 2.97 21.89 -8.29
N ILE A 613 3.77 20.86 -8.03
CA ILE A 613 5.18 20.96 -7.69
C ILE A 613 5.97 19.87 -8.41
N LEU A 614 7.06 20.28 -9.04
CA LEU A 614 8.02 19.36 -9.66
C LEU A 614 9.43 19.68 -9.19
N THR A 615 10.00 18.81 -8.37
CA THR A 615 11.39 18.90 -7.93
C THR A 615 12.33 18.40 -9.03
N GLU A 616 13.27 19.24 -9.45
CA GLU A 616 14.22 18.94 -10.53
C GLU A 616 15.63 18.65 -10.02
N VAL A 617 16.01 19.26 -8.90
CA VAL A 617 17.33 19.08 -8.28
C VAL A 617 17.17 18.95 -6.78
N ASN A 618 17.77 17.91 -6.22
CA ASN A 618 17.78 17.63 -4.80
C ASN A 618 19.17 17.12 -4.39
N THR A 619 20.05 18.03 -3.96
CA THR A 619 21.44 17.73 -3.60
C THR A 619 21.86 18.48 -2.35
N ALA A 620 23.05 18.18 -1.81
CA ALA A 620 23.59 18.90 -0.65
C ALA A 620 23.86 20.41 -0.89
N ASN A 621 24.03 20.83 -2.14
CA ASN A 621 24.45 22.20 -2.47
C ASN A 621 23.41 22.99 -3.29
N GLU A 622 22.42 22.31 -3.86
CA GLU A 622 21.36 22.93 -4.65
C GLU A 622 20.04 22.17 -4.50
N PHE A 623 18.96 22.94 -4.37
CA PHE A 623 17.59 22.50 -4.52
C PHE A 623 16.92 23.34 -5.61
N ARG A 624 16.16 22.70 -6.51
CA ARG A 624 15.38 23.38 -7.53
C ARG A 624 14.04 22.70 -7.75
N ALA A 625 12.95 23.49 -7.79
CA ALA A 625 11.63 23.00 -8.11
C ALA A 625 10.82 24.00 -8.94
N LYS A 626 9.97 23.48 -9.82
CA LYS A 626 8.91 24.23 -10.49
C LYS A 626 7.64 24.20 -9.66
N LEU A 627 7.00 25.35 -9.50
CA LEU A 627 5.83 25.57 -8.65
C LEU A 627 4.73 26.23 -9.48
N PHE A 628 3.50 25.75 -9.39
CA PHE A 628 2.33 26.40 -9.98
C PHE A 628 1.21 26.47 -8.97
N HIS A 629 0.68 27.67 -8.72
CA HIS A 629 -0.49 27.87 -7.87
C HIS A 629 -1.73 28.15 -8.72
N PHE A 630 -2.80 27.38 -8.52
CA PHE A 630 -4.04 27.49 -9.29
C PHE A 630 -5.08 28.44 -8.70
N GLY A 631 -4.93 28.78 -7.40
CA GLY A 631 -5.87 29.63 -6.69
C GLY A 631 -5.76 31.10 -7.07
N LYS A 632 -6.60 31.92 -6.44
CA LYS A 632 -6.68 33.37 -6.70
C LYS A 632 -5.70 34.13 -5.80
N GLY A 633 -4.96 35.06 -6.39
CA GLY A 633 -4.03 35.91 -5.65
C GLY A 633 -2.71 35.22 -5.27
N THR A 634 -1.89 35.93 -4.52
CA THR A 634 -0.56 35.42 -4.14
C THR A 634 -0.68 34.36 -3.04
N ARG A 635 -0.02 33.21 -3.20
CA ARG A 635 0.05 32.15 -2.19
C ARG A 635 1.29 32.33 -1.33
N LYS A 636 1.10 32.53 -0.03
CA LYS A 636 2.17 32.40 0.97
C LYS A 636 2.44 30.92 1.24
N MET A 637 3.71 30.52 1.20
CA MET A 637 4.12 29.15 1.49
C MET A 637 5.57 29.12 1.98
N GLY A 638 6.05 27.93 2.30
CA GLY A 638 7.44 27.69 2.62
C GLY A 638 7.85 26.27 2.28
N GLY A 639 9.07 25.90 2.66
CA GLY A 639 9.56 24.54 2.59
C GLY A 639 10.56 24.27 3.70
N LYS A 640 10.54 23.08 4.28
CA LYS A 640 11.57 22.53 5.16
C LYS A 640 12.46 21.61 4.34
N PHE A 641 13.73 21.96 4.17
CA PHE A 641 14.68 21.32 3.25
C PHE A 641 15.63 20.40 4.02
N TYR A 642 15.64 19.12 3.68
CA TYR A 642 16.37 18.10 4.44
C TYR A 642 17.72 17.74 3.84
N GLN A 643 17.88 17.83 2.51
CA GLN A 643 19.12 17.42 1.85
C GLN A 643 20.15 18.54 1.74
N LEU A 644 19.75 19.81 1.80
CA LEU A 644 20.69 20.93 1.77
C LEU A 644 21.62 20.88 3.00
N GLY A 645 22.93 20.90 2.76
CA GLY A 645 23.93 20.90 3.83
C GLY A 645 23.90 22.17 4.69
N ASN A 646 24.62 22.15 5.81
CA ASN A 646 24.77 23.34 6.63
C ASN A 646 25.55 24.43 5.87
N GLY A 647 25.04 25.66 5.88
CA GLY A 647 25.67 26.78 5.20
C GLY A 647 24.71 27.90 4.80
N VAL A 648 25.24 28.88 4.08
CA VAL A 648 24.48 30.01 3.54
C VAL A 648 24.16 29.75 2.07
N TYR A 649 22.91 30.00 1.70
CA TYR A 649 22.36 29.75 0.38
C TYR A 649 21.68 31.01 -0.13
N ASN A 650 21.81 31.27 -1.41
CA ASN A 650 21.01 32.26 -2.09
C ASN A 650 19.67 31.63 -2.49
N VAL A 651 18.59 32.41 -2.42
CA VAL A 651 17.23 31.99 -2.80
C VAL A 651 16.77 32.83 -3.98
N TRP A 652 16.27 32.17 -5.01
CA TRP A 652 15.73 32.80 -6.21
C TRP A 652 14.32 32.31 -6.52
N LEU A 653 13.51 33.21 -7.06
CA LEU A 653 12.22 32.93 -7.66
C LEU A 653 12.21 33.55 -9.07
N ASP A 654 12.05 32.74 -10.12
CA ASP A 654 12.07 33.19 -11.53
C ASP A 654 13.29 34.06 -11.87
N ASP A 655 14.49 33.57 -11.54
CA ASP A 655 15.79 34.25 -11.70
C ASP A 655 16.00 35.53 -10.88
N VAL A 656 14.98 36.00 -10.15
CA VAL A 656 15.11 37.12 -9.22
C VAL A 656 15.60 36.59 -7.86
N LYS A 657 16.76 37.09 -7.39
CA LYS A 657 17.24 36.77 -6.04
C LYS A 657 16.29 37.41 -5.03
N THR A 658 15.55 36.59 -4.29
CA THR A 658 14.57 37.03 -3.29
C THR A 658 15.17 37.13 -1.89
N GLY A 659 16.30 36.46 -1.64
CA GLY A 659 16.97 36.55 -0.34
C GLY A 659 18.17 35.61 -0.18
N GLU A 660 18.59 35.47 1.07
CA GLU A 660 19.57 34.47 1.52
C GLU A 660 18.96 33.66 2.68
N ALA A 661 19.29 32.38 2.74
CA ALA A 661 18.87 31.47 3.80
C ALA A 661 20.09 30.78 4.40
N ALA A 662 20.15 30.70 5.72
CA ALA A 662 21.16 29.92 6.44
C ALA A 662 20.51 28.62 6.93
N PHE A 663 21.04 27.48 6.48
CA PHE A 663 20.62 26.17 6.95
C PHE A 663 21.58 25.65 8.02
N THR A 664 21.01 25.16 9.11
CA THR A 664 21.71 24.51 10.22
C THR A 664 20.97 23.23 10.58
N THR A 665 21.50 22.45 11.52
CA THR A 665 20.82 21.26 12.04
C THR A 665 19.42 21.58 12.56
N GLU A 666 19.24 22.73 13.20
CA GLU A 666 17.96 23.16 13.81
C GLU A 666 17.08 23.99 12.87
N LYS A 667 17.69 24.75 11.94
CA LYS A 667 16.97 25.65 11.03
C LYS A 667 17.01 25.10 9.61
N ARG A 668 15.89 24.53 9.17
CA ARG A 668 15.74 23.88 7.86
C ARG A 668 14.68 24.51 6.97
N ASP A 669 13.95 25.51 7.44
CA ASP A 669 12.83 26.10 6.72
C ASP A 669 13.13 27.48 6.10
N ILE A 670 12.40 27.78 5.03
CA ILE A 670 12.27 29.14 4.46
C ILE A 670 10.80 29.43 4.18
N SER A 671 10.47 30.72 4.10
CA SER A 671 9.16 31.22 3.67
C SER A 671 9.30 32.09 2.43
N PHE A 672 8.33 32.00 1.52
CA PHE A 672 8.27 32.79 0.30
C PHE A 672 6.82 32.91 -0.19
N SER A 673 6.62 33.53 -1.34
CA SER A 673 5.29 33.66 -1.94
C SER A 673 5.37 33.43 -3.44
N ILE A 674 4.37 32.75 -3.99
CA ILE A 674 4.26 32.52 -5.43
C ILE A 674 2.99 33.16 -5.98
N PRO A 675 3.05 33.76 -7.18
CA PRO A 675 1.89 34.36 -7.83
C PRO A 675 0.83 33.32 -8.24
N SER A 676 -0.40 33.79 -8.41
CA SER A 676 -1.50 33.02 -8.99
C SER A 676 -1.24 32.72 -10.46
N ARG A 677 -1.55 31.48 -10.87
CA ARG A 677 -1.66 31.02 -12.26
C ARG A 677 -0.44 31.33 -13.13
N LYS A 678 0.74 31.26 -12.53
CA LYS A 678 2.03 31.42 -13.19
C LYS A 678 2.97 30.31 -12.74
N LEU A 679 3.64 29.69 -13.69
CA LEU A 679 4.71 28.74 -13.41
C LEU A 679 5.93 29.50 -12.89
N CYS A 680 6.39 29.12 -11.70
CA CYS A 680 7.56 29.69 -11.07
C CYS A 680 8.66 28.66 -10.85
N THR A 681 9.92 29.10 -10.84
CA THR A 681 11.07 28.26 -10.46
C THR A 681 11.65 28.74 -9.14
N LEU A 682 11.56 27.92 -8.10
CA LEU A 682 12.31 28.11 -6.86
C LEU A 682 13.68 27.48 -7.03
N ARG A 683 14.73 28.25 -6.80
CA ARG A 683 16.11 27.75 -6.74
C ARG A 683 16.76 28.18 -5.44
N ILE A 684 17.43 27.25 -4.77
CA ILE A 684 18.20 27.48 -3.56
C ILE A 684 19.58 26.88 -3.82
N ALA A 685 20.62 27.70 -3.84
CA ALA A 685 21.97 27.23 -4.16
C ALA A 685 22.99 27.82 -3.19
N ARG A 686 23.96 27.00 -2.80
CA ARG A 686 24.98 27.36 -1.82
C ARG A 686 25.75 28.59 -2.30
N LYS A 687 25.92 29.56 -1.40
CA LYS A 687 26.76 30.73 -1.66
C LYS A 687 28.20 30.23 -1.78
N LYS A 688 28.81 30.52 -2.94
CA LYS A 688 30.23 30.20 -3.17
C LYS A 688 31.12 31.02 -2.27
#